data_AF-K2BHX1-F1
#
_entry.id   AF-K2BHX1-F1
#
_cell.length_a   1.000
_cell.length_b   1.000
_cell.length_c   1.000
_cell.angle_alpha   90.00
_cell.angle_beta   90.00
_cell.angle_gamma   90.00
#
_symmetry.space_group_name_H-M   'P 1'
#
loop_
_entity.id
_entity.type
_entity.pdbx_description
1 polymer ?
#
loop_
_entity_poly.entity_id
_entity_poly.type
_entity_poly.pdbx_seq_one_letter_code
_entity_poly.pdbx_strand_id
1 'polypeptide(L)'
;MNPIYLMTLCVCGLLLSSPLYAWSNDFRFINNFNTPMTLTITPTLAVVSSTCGMQNVNVLPHSPSCKFEFNIAKKNWHATPGNSGTITLAKKTDPASYCVYNYHYTYQTVPYSYFNIHSENISLQSCHGNLKPMEISVISDKTQALGRPLVGDIFLNLDKEKAAKSTESFSEADCGTDGGDNCMIASPDLNTLYVNDGSTLAESIALQNQLDRYEPLNFEQFLGSHNSAASRHYTTSSNHYNMSYSDPDNYLTLTDQLNMGVRQIELDLVWFDNTITICHNHVSAKLEEILCDSNSPLSATLTEIKTWIEKNPHAALIIYLDVNLPLAGKVTNLDADLAKLEPYIFTPELAAHYYGVTDQSLPAYQLSSHDLTEKLQKNIIVVNDNDINNLQNSKYVFTKVQHSKQTPLYETGVHDFLAMQSLSCNSSGKYDKVKSLYQDDADHYNILRMNGNRTALDYAVAIGNKNPDEFVNYYTTLNLPDMLNCPINVFSANMLGYTCDSTQCNSHPTDPRLYAFLWSWELGYPRNQSGGQIAYIDPQTKHFKNDPLIPNSIYAVLCYQKSSAQKTPTAPLQWYVRNVQITDPSTAFNTAQTACQTTGGLFAAPTTAYWMNDAMNVINANGSAPYNVLVNYQYINNEWTPNVKMEEETGKNILVGQSLIQ
;
A
#
# COMPACT_ATOMS: atom_id res chain seq x y z
N MET A 1 27.27 -0.41 -40.95
CA MET A 1 27.93 0.38 -39.89
C MET A 1 28.26 -0.56 -38.75
N ASN A 2 29.50 -0.54 -38.25
CA ASN A 2 30.01 -1.52 -37.29
C ASN A 2 29.38 -1.23 -35.91
N PRO A 3 28.64 -2.17 -35.27
CA PRO A 3 27.89 -1.92 -34.02
C PRO A 3 28.77 -1.41 -32.86
N ILE A 4 30.07 -1.70 -32.90
CA ILE A 4 31.05 -1.20 -31.93
C ILE A 4 31.16 0.34 -31.99
N TYR A 5 31.01 0.97 -33.16
CA TYR A 5 31.12 2.42 -33.28
C TYR A 5 29.90 3.19 -32.74
N LEU A 6 28.69 2.59 -32.82
CA LEU A 6 27.49 3.23 -32.28
C LEU A 6 27.49 3.19 -30.74
N MET A 7 27.96 2.08 -30.16
CA MET A 7 28.09 1.92 -28.72
C MET A 7 29.14 2.88 -28.13
N THR A 8 30.29 3.04 -28.77
CA THR A 8 31.34 3.97 -28.31
C THR A 8 30.92 5.44 -28.45
N LEU A 9 30.12 5.80 -29.45
CA LEU A 9 29.58 7.16 -29.60
C LEU A 9 28.49 7.49 -28.58
N CYS A 10 27.61 6.53 -28.25
CA CYS A 10 26.64 6.69 -27.16
C CYS A 10 27.33 6.80 -25.80
N VAL A 11 28.33 5.95 -25.52
CA VAL A 11 29.06 5.97 -24.24
C VAL A 11 29.92 7.24 -24.09
N CYS A 12 30.59 7.72 -25.14
CA CYS A 12 31.35 8.98 -25.09
C CYS A 12 30.45 10.23 -25.06
N GLY A 13 29.28 10.20 -25.67
CA GLY A 13 28.28 11.27 -25.58
C GLY A 13 27.71 11.43 -24.16
N LEU A 14 27.50 10.31 -23.46
CA LEU A 14 27.06 10.28 -22.06
C LEU A 14 28.16 10.72 -21.07
N LEU A 15 29.44 10.53 -21.41
CA LEU A 15 30.58 10.87 -20.53
C LEU A 15 31.02 12.35 -20.61
N LEU A 16 30.61 13.11 -21.64
CA LEU A 16 31.06 14.49 -21.86
C LEU A 16 30.00 15.57 -21.60
N SER A 17 28.74 15.20 -21.37
CA SER A 17 27.71 16.11 -20.86
C SER A 17 27.71 16.08 -19.34
N SER A 18 28.68 16.74 -18.68
CA SER A 18 28.53 17.07 -17.26
C SER A 18 27.79 18.41 -17.17
N PRO A 19 26.50 18.43 -16.80
CA PRO A 19 25.80 19.68 -16.71
C PRO A 19 26.30 20.49 -15.51
N LEU A 20 26.55 21.77 -15.74
CA LEU A 20 26.81 22.76 -14.70
C LEU A 20 25.50 23.11 -13.98
N TYR A 21 24.80 22.15 -13.38
CA TYR A 21 23.64 22.48 -12.54
C TYR A 21 24.13 22.99 -11.18
N ALA A 22 23.61 24.14 -10.75
CA ALA A 22 23.57 24.52 -9.34
C ALA A 22 22.31 23.84 -8.78
N TRP A 23 22.49 22.99 -7.77
CA TRP A 23 21.38 22.26 -7.18
C TRP A 23 20.86 23.04 -5.97
N SER A 24 19.56 23.19 -5.90
CA SER A 24 18.85 23.66 -4.74
C SER A 24 17.82 22.63 -4.30
N ASN A 25 17.79 22.36 -3.00
CA ASN A 25 16.78 21.49 -2.39
C ASN A 25 15.82 22.35 -1.62
N ASP A 26 14.54 22.05 -1.76
CA ASP A 26 13.50 22.77 -1.10
C ASP A 26 12.92 21.98 0.08
N PHE A 27 12.58 22.68 1.16
CA PHE A 27 12.09 22.08 2.41
C PHE A 27 10.92 22.87 2.98
N ARG A 28 10.01 22.14 3.63
CA ARG A 28 8.97 22.67 4.52
C ARG A 28 9.00 21.94 5.85
N PHE A 29 8.66 22.64 6.92
CA PHE A 29 8.61 22.08 8.26
C PHE A 29 7.15 22.01 8.69
N ILE A 30 6.69 20.86 9.18
CA ILE A 30 5.33 20.75 9.71
C ILE A 30 5.36 20.92 11.22
N ASN A 31 4.55 21.85 11.70
CA ASN A 31 4.29 21.98 13.11
C ASN A 31 3.20 20.99 13.54
N ASN A 32 3.56 19.89 14.19
CA ASN A 32 2.61 18.90 14.71
C ASN A 32 2.05 19.25 16.10
N PHE A 33 2.38 20.44 16.62
CA PHE A 33 1.96 20.86 17.94
C PHE A 33 0.63 21.59 17.88
N ASN A 34 -0.09 21.55 19.01
CA ASN A 34 -1.23 22.44 19.27
C ASN A 34 -0.81 23.89 19.59
N THR A 35 0.47 24.22 19.51
CA THR A 35 1.00 25.56 19.81
C THR A 35 1.80 26.10 18.63
N PRO A 36 1.74 27.41 18.33
CA PRO A 36 2.58 27.98 17.29
C PRO A 36 4.06 27.80 17.60
N MET A 37 4.85 27.50 16.58
CA MET A 37 6.30 27.34 16.65
C MET A 37 7.01 28.47 15.91
N THR A 38 8.25 28.74 16.30
CA THR A 38 9.16 29.65 15.62
C THR A 38 10.32 28.83 15.06
N LEU A 39 10.48 28.85 13.75
CA LEU A 39 11.54 28.18 13.01
C LEU A 39 12.60 29.20 12.58
N THR A 40 13.86 28.90 12.87
CA THR A 40 15.01 29.73 12.51
C THR A 40 16.09 28.88 11.87
N ILE A 41 16.52 29.24 10.66
CA ILE A 41 17.59 28.54 9.96
C ILE A 41 18.84 29.42 9.94
N THR A 42 19.95 28.89 10.44
CA THR A 42 21.24 29.57 10.55
C THR A 42 22.29 28.81 9.73
N PRO A 43 22.45 29.14 8.44
CA PRO A 43 23.49 28.53 7.61
C PRO A 43 24.89 28.92 8.11
N THR A 44 25.78 27.94 8.22
CA THR A 44 27.22 28.08 8.47
C THR A 44 28.01 28.13 7.16
N LEU A 45 27.62 27.33 6.17
CA LEU A 45 28.21 27.30 4.83
C LEU A 45 27.08 27.42 3.79
N ALA A 46 27.24 28.34 2.84
CA ALA A 46 26.32 28.64 1.73
C ALA A 46 25.06 29.48 2.07
N VAL A 47 24.16 29.63 1.09
CA VAL A 47 22.95 30.47 1.13
C VAL A 47 21.74 29.56 1.26
N VAL A 48 20.98 29.74 2.33
CA VAL A 48 19.59 29.27 2.41
C VAL A 48 18.70 30.43 1.95
N SER A 49 17.75 30.19 1.05
CA SER A 49 16.68 31.12 0.71
C SER A 49 15.40 30.68 1.40
N SER A 50 14.44 31.59 1.58
CA SER A 50 13.10 31.26 2.05
C SER A 50 12.10 32.22 1.44
N THR A 51 10.93 31.71 1.07
CA THR A 51 9.85 32.56 0.52
C THR A 51 9.21 33.47 1.57
N CYS A 52 9.43 33.21 2.87
CA CYS A 52 8.92 34.04 3.96
C CYS A 52 10.01 34.62 4.87
N GLY A 53 11.28 34.60 4.44
CA GLY A 53 12.44 35.03 5.22
C GLY A 53 13.06 33.88 6.04
N MET A 54 14.34 34.05 6.45
CA MET A 54 15.12 32.98 7.10
C MET A 54 15.04 32.94 8.62
N GLN A 55 14.65 34.05 9.26
CA GLN A 55 14.70 34.20 10.71
C GLN A 55 13.29 34.27 11.29
N ASN A 56 13.05 33.46 12.31
CA ASN A 56 11.83 33.47 13.11
C ASN A 56 10.54 33.26 12.30
N VAL A 57 10.56 32.28 11.40
CA VAL A 57 9.38 31.85 10.64
C VAL A 57 8.35 31.28 11.60
N ASN A 58 7.19 31.93 11.69
CA ASN A 58 6.08 31.42 12.48
C ASN A 58 5.42 30.26 11.74
N VAL A 59 5.34 29.10 12.39
CA VAL A 59 4.62 27.93 11.88
C VAL A 59 3.42 27.70 12.78
N LEU A 60 2.21 27.81 12.21
CA LEU A 60 0.95 27.64 12.96
C LEU A 60 0.77 26.17 13.40
N PRO A 61 -0.02 25.90 14.45
CA PRO A 61 -0.40 24.53 14.83
C PRO A 61 -0.90 23.73 13.63
N HIS A 62 -0.47 22.48 13.51
CA HIS A 62 -0.86 21.54 12.45
C HIS A 62 -0.74 22.10 11.03
N SER A 63 0.27 22.91 10.79
CA SER A 63 0.45 23.62 9.52
C SER A 63 1.89 23.50 9.01
N PRO A 64 2.09 23.54 7.68
CA PRO A 64 3.42 23.67 7.08
C PRO A 64 4.00 25.07 7.28
N SER A 65 5.33 25.14 7.32
CA SER A 65 6.07 26.39 7.15
C SER A 65 6.00 26.87 5.70
N CYS A 66 6.52 28.07 5.46
CA CYS A 66 6.91 28.45 4.12
C CYS A 66 8.07 27.58 3.60
N LYS A 67 8.39 27.76 2.32
CA LYS A 67 9.38 26.97 1.60
C LYS A 67 10.79 27.54 1.83
N PHE A 68 11.74 26.67 2.18
CA PHE A 68 13.16 26.99 2.35
C PHE A 68 13.98 26.29 1.28
N GLU A 69 14.85 27.04 0.61
CA GLU A 69 15.71 26.54 -0.46
C GLU A 69 17.16 26.49 0.05
N PHE A 70 17.77 25.31 0.07
CA PHE A 70 19.15 25.12 0.50
C PHE A 70 20.03 25.01 -0.74
N ASN A 71 20.80 26.05 -1.02
CA ASN A 71 21.65 26.10 -2.20
C ASN A 71 23.09 25.71 -1.86
N ILE A 72 23.72 24.83 -2.65
CA ILE A 72 25.16 24.59 -2.57
C ILE A 72 25.90 25.66 -3.37
N ALA A 73 26.47 26.64 -2.67
CA ALA A 73 27.25 27.69 -3.34
C ALA A 73 28.47 27.08 -4.07
N LYS A 74 28.40 26.95 -5.40
CA LYS A 74 29.58 26.65 -6.23
C LYS A 74 30.53 27.83 -6.15
N LYS A 75 31.64 27.68 -5.41
CA LYS A 75 32.77 28.61 -5.53
C LYS A 75 33.82 28.15 -6.55
N ASN A 76 33.94 26.83 -6.85
CA ASN A 76 34.82 26.26 -7.89
C ASN A 76 34.43 24.80 -8.23
N TRP A 77 34.74 24.33 -9.45
CA TRP A 77 34.45 22.96 -9.94
C TRP A 77 35.18 21.82 -9.21
N HIS A 78 36.16 22.16 -8.37
CA HIS A 78 36.91 21.21 -7.53
C HIS A 78 36.59 21.32 -6.03
N ALA A 79 35.83 22.33 -5.62
CA ALA A 79 35.44 22.42 -4.23
C ALA A 79 34.34 21.38 -4.01
N THR A 80 34.46 20.54 -2.97
CA THR A 80 33.35 19.73 -2.45
C THR A 80 32.24 20.70 -2.04
N PRO A 81 31.17 20.85 -2.84
CA PRO A 81 30.10 21.76 -2.52
C PRO A 81 29.36 21.18 -1.32
N GLY A 82 29.21 21.98 -0.27
CA GLY A 82 28.41 21.61 0.88
C GLY A 82 27.68 22.80 1.46
N ASN A 83 26.49 22.55 2.00
CA ASN A 83 25.72 23.49 2.79
C ASN A 83 25.56 22.90 4.19
N SER A 84 25.92 23.64 5.22
CA SER A 84 25.74 23.19 6.60
C SER A 84 25.27 24.33 7.46
N GLY A 85 24.64 24.02 8.58
CA GLY A 85 24.12 25.02 9.49
C GLY A 85 23.29 24.41 10.59
N THR A 86 22.47 25.24 11.23
CA THR A 86 21.53 24.81 12.25
C THR A 86 20.11 25.20 11.91
N ILE A 87 19.17 24.33 12.27
CA ILE A 87 17.74 24.60 12.29
C ILE A 87 17.33 24.65 13.76
N THR A 88 16.78 25.78 14.20
CA THR A 88 16.29 25.97 15.56
C THR A 88 14.77 26.09 15.53
N LEU A 89 14.10 25.29 16.36
CA LEU A 89 12.65 25.30 16.52
C LEU A 89 12.32 25.62 17.98
N ALA A 90 11.59 26.70 18.20
CA ALA A 90 11.22 27.16 19.54
C ALA A 90 9.70 27.28 19.69
N LYS A 91 9.16 27.04 20.88
CA LYS A 91 7.74 27.37 21.14
C LYS A 91 7.57 28.87 21.05
N LYS A 92 6.62 29.37 20.26
CA LYS A 92 6.41 30.82 20.13
C LYS A 92 6.09 31.47 21.48
N THR A 93 5.36 30.76 22.33
CA THR A 93 4.96 31.20 23.67
C THR A 93 6.04 30.99 24.74
N ASP A 94 7.06 30.19 24.45
CA ASP A 94 8.18 29.92 25.35
C ASP A 94 9.47 29.76 24.53
N PRO A 95 10.08 30.87 24.08
CA PRO A 95 11.27 30.81 23.24
C PRO A 95 12.50 30.19 23.93
N ALA A 96 12.49 30.07 25.25
CA ALA A 96 13.52 29.36 26.01
C ALA A 96 13.42 27.83 25.86
N SER A 97 12.27 27.34 25.39
CA SER A 97 12.04 25.94 25.03
C SER A 97 12.24 25.73 23.54
N TYR A 98 13.40 25.20 23.14
CA TYR A 98 13.78 25.05 21.74
C TYR A 98 14.63 23.80 21.47
N CYS A 99 14.64 23.33 20.22
CA CYS A 99 15.47 22.24 19.74
C CYS A 99 16.34 22.76 18.61
N VAL A 100 17.61 22.33 18.59
CA VAL A 100 18.57 22.65 17.54
C VAL A 100 18.95 21.38 16.81
N TYR A 101 18.83 21.42 15.49
CA TYR A 101 19.24 20.35 14.58
C TYR A 101 20.42 20.90 13.76
N ASN A 102 21.55 20.21 13.75
CA ASN A 102 22.61 20.55 12.81
C ASN A 102 22.29 19.88 11.49
N TYR A 103 22.46 20.57 10.38
CA TYR A 103 22.33 19.95 9.07
C TYR A 103 23.64 20.09 8.30
N HIS A 104 23.90 19.11 7.45
CA HIS A 104 25.07 19.03 6.60
C HIS A 104 24.71 18.31 5.30
N TYR A 105 24.75 19.08 4.23
CA TYR A 105 24.44 18.65 2.87
C TYR A 105 25.73 18.67 2.07
N THR A 106 26.13 17.54 1.50
CA THR A 106 27.33 17.45 0.63
C THR A 106 27.06 16.73 -0.67
N TYR A 107 27.80 17.16 -1.68
CA TYR A 107 27.85 16.55 -2.99
C TYR A 107 29.19 15.83 -3.20
N GLN A 108 29.16 14.50 -3.41
CA GLN A 108 30.31 13.73 -3.87
C GLN A 108 30.12 13.29 -5.33
N THR A 109 31.01 13.76 -6.20
CA THR A 109 31.12 13.21 -7.56
C THR A 109 31.73 11.82 -7.49
N VAL A 110 30.95 10.79 -7.78
CA VAL A 110 31.48 9.42 -7.92
C VAL A 110 31.66 9.14 -9.41
N PRO A 111 32.88 8.85 -9.89
CA PRO A 111 33.19 8.89 -11.32
C PRO A 111 32.51 7.80 -12.20
N TYR A 112 31.72 6.87 -11.66
CA TYR A 112 31.19 5.72 -12.42
C TYR A 112 29.75 5.31 -12.09
N SER A 113 28.98 6.19 -11.46
CA SER A 113 27.59 5.92 -11.12
C SER A 113 26.69 6.89 -11.90
N TYR A 114 25.73 6.37 -12.68
CA TYR A 114 24.65 7.19 -13.28
C TYR A 114 23.88 7.97 -12.19
N PHE A 115 24.00 7.47 -10.97
CA PHE A 115 23.49 7.99 -9.73
C PHE A 115 24.58 8.81 -8.99
N ASN A 116 24.66 10.13 -9.19
CA ASN A 116 25.50 11.04 -8.37
C ASN A 116 25.23 10.81 -6.86
N ILE A 117 26.24 10.50 -6.04
CA ILE A 117 26.01 10.24 -4.61
C ILE A 117 25.92 11.56 -3.84
N HIS A 118 24.73 11.85 -3.35
CA HIS A 118 24.44 12.96 -2.44
C HIS A 118 24.39 12.42 -1.01
N SER A 119 24.83 13.24 -0.05
CA SER A 119 24.70 12.94 1.38
C SER A 119 24.04 14.13 2.03
N GLU A 120 22.80 13.96 2.46
CA GLU A 120 22.10 14.91 3.32
C GLU A 120 22.11 14.35 4.74
N ASN A 121 22.61 15.08 5.71
CA ASN A 121 22.63 14.63 7.10
C ASN A 121 22.01 15.72 7.97
N ILE A 122 20.98 15.36 8.74
CA ILE A 122 20.49 16.20 9.83
C ILE A 122 20.79 15.45 11.13
N SER A 123 21.56 16.08 12.02
CA SER A 123 21.94 15.49 13.30
C SER A 123 20.72 15.32 14.20
N LEU A 124 20.86 14.40 15.16
CA LEU A 124 20.00 14.37 16.34
C LEU A 124 19.93 15.77 16.99
N GLN A 125 18.74 16.06 17.50
CA GLN A 125 18.39 17.33 18.09
C GLN A 125 18.95 17.49 19.49
N SER A 126 19.45 18.69 19.78
CA SER A 126 19.70 19.14 21.14
C SER A 126 18.54 20.03 21.58
N CYS A 127 17.71 19.53 22.50
CA CYS A 127 16.57 20.28 23.03
C CYS A 127 16.86 20.89 24.40
N HIS A 128 16.31 22.08 24.62
CA HIS A 128 16.44 22.88 25.82
C HIS A 128 15.04 23.29 26.31
N GLY A 129 14.90 23.46 27.62
CA GLY A 129 13.62 23.82 28.24
C GLY A 129 12.59 22.69 28.22
N ASN A 130 11.32 23.05 27.97
CA ASN A 130 10.15 22.17 27.96
C ASN A 130 9.79 21.66 26.57
N LEU A 131 10.64 21.86 25.56
CA LEU A 131 10.47 21.26 24.24
C LEU A 131 11.17 19.91 24.22
N LYS A 132 10.45 18.85 23.87
CA LYS A 132 11.01 17.50 23.79
C LYS A 132 11.43 17.18 22.35
N PRO A 133 12.47 16.35 22.16
CA PRO A 133 12.92 15.86 20.85
C PRO A 133 11.80 15.29 19.95
N MET A 134 10.78 14.73 20.59
CA MET A 134 9.75 13.85 20.03
C MET A 134 8.61 14.56 19.29
N GLU A 135 8.74 15.84 18.96
CA GLU A 135 7.56 16.69 18.74
C GLU A 135 7.51 17.40 17.36
N ILE A 136 8.41 17.10 16.40
CA ILE A 136 8.54 17.82 15.11
C ILE A 136 8.64 16.84 13.92
N SER A 137 8.08 17.18 12.75
CA SER A 137 8.35 16.48 11.47
C SER A 137 8.91 17.44 10.40
N VAL A 138 9.83 16.95 9.56
CA VAL A 138 10.43 17.70 8.45
C VAL A 138 9.98 17.07 7.12
N ILE A 139 9.61 17.91 6.15
CA ILE A 139 9.18 17.50 4.81
C ILE A 139 10.10 18.14 3.76
N SER A 140 10.57 17.37 2.78
CA SER A 140 11.26 17.90 1.60
C SER A 140 10.21 18.23 0.52
N ASP A 141 10.40 19.32 -0.22
CA ASP A 141 9.42 19.85 -1.20
C ASP A 141 10.09 20.26 -2.53
N LYS A 142 11.06 19.46 -3.01
CA LYS A 142 11.35 19.23 -4.44
C LYS A 142 12.71 18.55 -4.64
N THR A 143 12.68 17.44 -5.38
CA THR A 143 13.71 17.15 -6.39
C THR A 143 13.05 16.52 -7.61
N GLN A 144 13.06 17.24 -8.73
CA GLN A 144 13.00 16.61 -10.05
C GLN A 144 14.24 15.72 -10.18
N ALA A 145 14.00 14.44 -10.47
CA ALA A 145 14.94 13.35 -10.72
C ALA A 145 15.58 12.64 -9.49
N LEU A 146 15.18 11.37 -9.36
CA LEU A 146 15.84 10.24 -8.68
C LEU A 146 15.97 10.34 -7.14
N GLY A 147 15.00 9.73 -6.46
CA GLY A 147 14.89 9.65 -5.00
C GLY A 147 16.16 9.12 -4.34
N ARG A 148 16.60 9.81 -3.28
CA ARG A 148 17.81 9.52 -2.51
C ARG A 148 17.72 10.07 -1.07
N PRO A 149 18.62 9.60 -0.18
CA PRO A 149 18.40 9.49 1.25
C PRO A 149 19.03 10.64 2.04
N LEU A 150 18.35 11.02 3.11
CA LEU A 150 18.94 11.70 4.25
C LEU A 150 19.71 10.64 5.08
N VAL A 151 21.03 10.58 4.93
CA VAL A 151 21.93 9.78 5.77
C VAL A 151 22.18 10.53 7.07
N GLY A 152 21.35 10.22 8.06
CA GLY A 152 21.52 10.65 9.44
C GLY A 152 20.24 10.39 10.22
N ASP A 153 20.33 9.50 11.20
CA ASP A 153 19.34 9.11 12.20
C ASP A 153 18.32 10.19 12.61
N ILE A 154 17.31 10.49 11.78
CA ILE A 154 16.10 11.20 12.23
C ILE A 154 15.13 10.15 12.78
N PHE A 155 15.49 9.58 13.93
CA PHE A 155 14.54 8.87 14.77
C PHE A 155 13.67 9.90 15.50
N LEU A 156 12.51 10.21 14.94
CA LEU A 156 11.45 10.90 15.67
C LEU A 156 10.81 9.88 16.61
N ASN A 157 11.33 9.79 17.83
CA ASN A 157 10.71 9.00 18.89
C ASN A 157 9.44 9.70 19.36
N LEU A 158 8.40 9.81 18.53
CA LEU A 158 7.09 10.33 18.91
C LEU A 158 6.55 9.47 20.07
N ASP A 159 5.88 10.09 21.05
CA ASP A 159 5.15 9.27 22.02
C ASP A 159 4.15 8.39 21.25
N LYS A 160 3.95 7.14 21.71
CA LYS A 160 3.29 6.09 20.92
C LYS A 160 1.90 6.48 20.40
N GLU A 161 1.16 7.27 21.19
CA GLU A 161 -0.19 7.72 20.84
C GLU A 161 -0.17 8.88 19.83
N LYS A 162 0.78 9.83 19.94
CA LYS A 162 0.96 10.87 18.93
C LYS A 162 1.60 10.34 17.65
N ALA A 163 2.45 9.31 17.74
CA ALA A 163 2.99 8.63 16.57
C ALA A 163 1.84 8.12 15.70
N ALA A 164 0.89 7.40 16.31
CA ALA A 164 -0.29 6.87 15.63
C ALA A 164 -1.09 7.97 14.92
N LYS A 165 -1.50 9.00 15.68
CA LYS A 165 -2.30 10.13 15.18
C LYS A 165 -1.57 10.94 14.11
N SER A 166 -0.25 11.08 14.24
CA SER A 166 0.56 11.80 13.26
C SER A 166 0.73 11.00 11.97
N THR A 167 0.96 9.68 12.04
CA THR A 167 1.10 8.85 10.85
C THR A 167 -0.21 8.78 10.06
N GLU A 168 -1.35 8.68 10.76
CA GLU A 168 -2.70 8.75 10.18
C GLU A 168 -2.99 10.13 9.55
N SER A 169 -2.66 11.22 10.25
CA SER A 169 -2.80 12.58 9.71
C SER A 169 -1.82 12.88 8.56
N PHE A 170 -0.63 12.24 8.51
CA PHE A 170 0.33 12.40 7.42
C PHE A 170 -0.01 11.55 6.20
N SER A 171 -0.73 10.43 6.35
CA SER A 171 -1.38 9.79 5.21
C SER A 171 -2.46 10.67 4.58
N GLU A 172 -3.05 11.60 5.34
CA GLU A 172 -4.05 12.55 4.83
C GLU A 172 -3.48 13.93 4.40
N ALA A 173 -2.21 14.23 4.68
CA ALA A 173 -1.64 15.59 4.51
C ALA A 173 -1.16 15.88 3.08
N ASP A 174 -1.90 16.72 2.36
CA ASP A 174 -1.55 17.35 1.08
C ASP A 174 -0.10 17.90 1.04
N CYS A 175 0.77 17.21 0.30
CA CYS A 175 2.15 17.62 -0.01
C CYS A 175 2.23 18.69 -1.13
N GLY A 176 1.18 19.52 -1.32
CA GLY A 176 1.25 20.80 -2.00
C GLY A 176 0.97 20.77 -3.52
N THR A 177 0.14 21.72 -3.95
CA THR A 177 -0.63 21.77 -5.20
C THR A 177 0.13 22.02 -6.52
N ASP A 178 1.46 21.88 -6.58
CA ASP A 178 2.24 22.12 -7.82
C ASP A 178 3.36 21.06 -8.03
N GLY A 179 2.98 19.77 -7.94
CA GLY A 179 3.78 18.64 -8.44
C GLY A 179 5.01 18.27 -7.62
N GLY A 180 4.92 18.21 -6.29
CA GLY A 180 6.04 17.89 -5.40
C GLY A 180 5.89 16.54 -4.68
N ASP A 181 6.20 15.44 -5.34
CA ASP A 181 6.45 14.16 -4.69
C ASP A 181 7.82 14.21 -3.99
N ASN A 182 7.84 14.21 -2.65
CA ASN A 182 8.88 13.61 -1.78
C ASN A 182 8.71 14.09 -0.32
N CYS A 183 7.58 13.74 0.30
CA CYS A 183 7.45 13.86 1.75
C CYS A 183 8.20 12.69 2.43
N MET A 184 9.19 13.00 3.28
CA MET A 184 9.72 12.00 4.21
C MET A 184 8.72 11.82 5.35
N ILE A 185 7.97 10.73 5.29
CA ILE A 185 7.12 10.29 6.39
C ILE A 185 7.97 9.35 7.23
N ALA A 186 8.45 9.81 8.39
CA ALA A 186 9.00 8.89 9.39
C ALA A 186 7.86 7.99 9.85
N SER A 187 7.88 6.73 9.41
CA SER A 187 6.84 5.77 9.71
C SER A 187 7.32 4.81 10.78
N PRO A 188 6.55 4.62 11.87
CA PRO A 188 6.93 3.74 12.97
C PRO A 188 7.04 2.26 12.53
N ASP A 189 7.66 1.41 13.34
CA ASP A 189 7.84 -0.02 13.02
C ASP A 189 6.47 -0.73 12.97
N LEU A 190 6.28 -1.63 11.99
CA LEU A 190 5.10 -2.49 11.83
C LEU A 190 4.65 -3.16 13.12
N ASN A 191 5.61 -3.50 13.98
CA ASN A 191 5.43 -4.20 15.25
C ASN A 191 5.33 -3.25 16.45
N THR A 192 5.27 -1.93 16.22
CA THR A 192 5.12 -0.95 17.29
C THR A 192 3.68 -0.98 17.81
N LEU A 193 3.54 -1.13 19.12
CA LEU A 193 2.29 -0.86 19.83
C LEU A 193 2.10 0.65 19.99
N TYR A 194 1.08 1.21 19.35
CA TYR A 194 0.74 2.64 19.36
C TYR A 194 -0.10 3.06 20.56
N VAL A 195 -1.01 2.17 20.95
CA VAL A 195 -1.86 2.30 22.13
C VAL A 195 -1.43 1.22 23.12
N ASN A 196 -1.43 1.54 24.41
CA ASN A 196 -1.17 0.52 25.45
C ASN A 196 -2.23 -0.60 25.35
N ASP A 197 -1.76 -1.84 25.32
CA ASP A 197 -2.56 -3.05 25.08
C ASP A 197 -3.30 -3.05 23.73
N GLY A 198 -2.91 -2.18 22.80
CA GLY A 198 -3.44 -2.10 21.44
C GLY A 198 -2.85 -3.14 20.51
N SER A 199 -3.17 -3.01 19.22
CA SER A 199 -2.53 -3.75 18.14
C SER A 199 -1.33 -2.98 17.55
N THR A 200 -0.51 -3.71 16.83
CA THR A 200 0.49 -3.19 15.90
C THR A 200 -0.13 -2.95 14.52
N LEU A 201 0.56 -2.23 13.61
CA LEU A 201 0.06 -2.05 12.25
C LEU A 201 -0.06 -3.40 11.51
N ALA A 202 0.92 -4.29 11.68
CA ALA A 202 0.90 -5.62 11.09
C ALA A 202 -0.33 -6.42 11.55
N GLU A 203 -0.65 -6.38 12.85
CA GLU A 203 -1.85 -7.02 13.40
C GLU A 203 -3.15 -6.39 12.86
N SER A 204 -3.21 -5.06 12.75
CA SER A 204 -4.38 -4.38 12.20
C SER A 204 -4.62 -4.69 10.72
N ILE A 205 -3.57 -4.73 9.90
CA ILE A 205 -3.65 -5.18 8.49
C ILE A 205 -4.03 -6.67 8.42
N ALA A 206 -3.49 -7.51 9.30
CA ALA A 206 -3.86 -8.92 9.35
C ALA A 206 -5.35 -9.11 9.66
N LEU A 207 -5.92 -8.32 10.58
CA LEU A 207 -7.36 -8.30 10.86
C LEU A 207 -8.17 -7.73 9.68
N GLN A 208 -7.65 -6.71 8.99
CA GLN A 208 -8.27 -6.16 7.78
C GLN A 208 -8.42 -7.23 6.71
N ASN A 209 -7.37 -8.01 6.46
CA ASN A 209 -7.35 -9.12 5.49
C ASN A 209 -8.28 -10.29 5.86
N GLN A 210 -8.89 -10.27 7.04
CA GLN A 210 -9.90 -11.26 7.45
C GLN A 210 -11.33 -10.75 7.29
N LEU A 211 -11.53 -9.44 7.08
CA LEU A 211 -12.86 -8.84 7.10
C LEU A 211 -13.74 -9.33 5.96
N ASP A 212 -13.18 -9.41 4.76
CA ASP A 212 -13.85 -9.80 3.53
C ASP A 212 -13.62 -11.27 3.18
N ARG A 213 -12.95 -12.07 4.02
CA ARG A 213 -12.56 -13.45 3.68
C ARG A 213 -13.72 -14.36 3.27
N TYR A 214 -14.94 -13.99 3.63
CA TYR A 214 -16.13 -14.75 3.28
C TYR A 214 -16.89 -14.20 2.09
N GLU A 215 -16.52 -13.01 1.63
CA GLU A 215 -17.05 -12.45 0.41
C GLU A 215 -16.50 -13.18 -0.80
N PRO A 216 -17.20 -13.19 -1.93
CA PRO A 216 -16.62 -13.76 -3.14
C PRO A 216 -15.35 -13.00 -3.54
N LEU A 217 -14.37 -13.66 -4.17
CA LEU A 217 -13.09 -13.07 -4.54
C LEU A 217 -13.21 -11.79 -5.38
N ASN A 218 -14.28 -11.65 -6.18
CA ASN A 218 -14.53 -10.43 -6.95
C ASN A 218 -15.07 -9.25 -6.10
N PHE A 219 -15.37 -9.46 -4.81
CA PHE A 219 -15.66 -8.41 -3.83
C PHE A 219 -14.47 -8.11 -2.91
N GLU A 220 -13.61 -9.08 -2.65
CA GLU A 220 -12.46 -8.96 -1.74
C GLU A 220 -11.44 -7.88 -2.21
N GLN A 221 -10.76 -7.24 -1.26
CA GLN A 221 -9.69 -6.27 -1.49
C GLN A 221 -8.35 -6.74 -0.91
N PHE A 222 -7.34 -6.81 -1.76
CA PHE A 222 -6.01 -7.27 -1.46
C PHE A 222 -4.98 -6.16 -1.68
N LEU A 223 -4.02 -6.09 -0.76
CA LEU A 223 -2.73 -5.52 -1.08
C LEU A 223 -1.97 -6.49 -2.00
N GLY A 224 -1.61 -6.00 -3.18
CA GLY A 224 -0.75 -6.73 -4.11
C GLY A 224 0.68 -6.20 -4.08
N SER A 225 1.62 -6.99 -4.59
CA SER A 225 2.94 -6.48 -4.95
C SER A 225 3.30 -6.80 -6.39
N HIS A 226 3.80 -5.78 -7.09
CA HIS A 226 4.23 -5.88 -8.48
C HIS A 226 5.60 -6.52 -8.56
N ASN A 227 5.76 -7.53 -9.40
CA ASN A 227 6.99 -8.30 -9.59
C ASN A 227 7.73 -8.59 -8.26
N SER A 228 7.01 -9.23 -7.36
CA SER A 228 7.30 -9.38 -5.93
C SER A 228 8.70 -9.95 -5.64
N ALA A 229 9.22 -10.77 -6.53
CA ALA A 229 10.50 -11.45 -6.37
C ALA A 229 11.67 -10.80 -7.15
N ALA A 230 11.44 -9.72 -7.91
CA ALA A 230 12.52 -8.89 -8.44
C ALA A 230 13.09 -8.00 -7.33
N SER A 231 13.87 -8.62 -6.44
CA SER A 231 14.46 -8.00 -5.26
C SER A 231 15.94 -8.32 -5.11
N ARG A 232 16.68 -7.40 -4.48
CA ARG A 232 18.08 -7.58 -4.05
C ARG A 232 18.29 -8.81 -3.17
N HIS A 233 17.25 -9.27 -2.49
CA HIS A 233 17.31 -10.48 -1.65
C HIS A 233 17.44 -11.78 -2.44
N TYR A 234 17.06 -11.77 -3.72
CA TYR A 234 17.02 -12.97 -4.58
C TYR A 234 18.12 -12.99 -5.64
N THR A 235 18.90 -11.92 -5.76
CA THR A 235 20.05 -11.84 -6.68
C THR A 235 21.36 -11.96 -5.89
N THR A 236 22.31 -12.70 -6.45
CA THR A 236 23.69 -12.73 -5.92
C THR A 236 24.60 -11.76 -6.66
N SER A 237 24.11 -11.20 -7.76
CA SER A 237 24.83 -10.22 -8.56
C SER A 237 24.83 -8.87 -7.89
N SER A 238 26.03 -8.34 -7.60
CA SER A 238 26.21 -6.93 -7.23
C SER A 238 26.51 -6.04 -8.45
N ASN A 239 26.35 -6.57 -9.66
CA ASN A 239 26.66 -5.82 -10.88
C ASN A 239 25.58 -4.76 -11.12
N HIS A 240 26.01 -3.53 -11.41
CA HIS A 240 25.12 -2.39 -11.64
C HIS A 240 24.23 -2.50 -12.89
N TYR A 241 24.41 -3.53 -13.71
CA TYR A 241 23.54 -3.83 -14.85
C TYR A 241 22.53 -4.93 -14.56
N ASN A 242 22.60 -5.63 -13.42
CA ASN A 242 21.55 -6.58 -13.04
C ASN A 242 20.37 -5.81 -12.44
N MET A 243 19.20 -5.87 -13.08
CA MET A 243 18.07 -5.01 -12.70
C MET A 243 17.50 -5.34 -11.32
N SER A 244 17.43 -6.62 -10.93
CA SER A 244 17.07 -6.99 -9.55
C SER A 244 18.01 -6.40 -8.50
N TYR A 245 19.22 -5.99 -8.87
CA TYR A 245 20.14 -5.24 -8.02
C TYR A 245 20.05 -3.73 -8.20
N SER A 246 20.15 -3.22 -9.43
CA SER A 246 20.26 -1.77 -9.70
C SER A 246 18.92 -1.03 -9.64
N ASP A 247 17.82 -1.70 -9.91
CA ASP A 247 16.46 -1.15 -10.03
C ASP A 247 15.43 -2.24 -9.62
N PRO A 248 15.41 -2.69 -8.35
CA PRO A 248 14.49 -3.74 -7.93
C PRO A 248 13.04 -3.23 -7.89
N ASP A 249 12.09 -4.10 -8.23
CA ASP A 249 10.66 -3.85 -8.02
C ASP A 249 10.27 -4.00 -6.54
N ASN A 250 11.03 -4.75 -5.73
CA ASN A 250 10.75 -4.84 -4.29
C ASN A 250 12.02 -4.86 -3.45
N TYR A 251 11.95 -4.24 -2.28
CA TYR A 251 13.09 -4.20 -1.34
C TYR A 251 12.97 -5.25 -0.23
N LEU A 252 11.85 -5.97 -0.20
CA LEU A 252 11.54 -6.97 0.83
C LEU A 252 11.61 -8.38 0.26
N THR A 253 11.87 -9.35 1.13
CA THR A 253 11.60 -10.76 0.80
C THR A 253 10.09 -10.98 0.62
N LEU A 254 9.70 -12.04 -0.08
CA LEU A 254 8.31 -12.47 -0.20
C LEU A 254 7.73 -12.80 1.16
N THR A 255 8.47 -13.47 2.04
CA THR A 255 8.06 -13.72 3.41
C THR A 255 7.71 -12.42 4.14
N ASP A 256 8.54 -11.38 4.01
CA ASP A 256 8.28 -10.08 4.65
C ASP A 256 7.08 -9.38 4.02
N GLN A 257 6.93 -9.39 2.69
CA GLN A 257 5.75 -8.87 2.00
C GLN A 257 4.46 -9.56 2.49
N LEU A 258 4.47 -10.89 2.60
CA LEU A 258 3.32 -11.66 3.07
C LEU A 258 3.03 -11.39 4.56
N ASN A 259 4.06 -11.23 5.39
CA ASN A 259 3.91 -10.81 6.79
C ASN A 259 3.37 -9.38 6.92
N MET A 260 3.63 -8.52 5.94
CA MET A 260 3.11 -7.15 5.85
C MET A 260 1.66 -7.06 5.35
N GLY A 261 1.05 -8.21 5.03
CA GLY A 261 -0.34 -8.28 4.60
C GLY A 261 -0.54 -8.31 3.08
N VAL A 262 0.53 -8.43 2.28
CA VAL A 262 0.39 -8.71 0.84
C VAL A 262 -0.29 -10.06 0.65
N ARG A 263 -1.31 -10.12 -0.22
CA ARG A 263 -2.12 -11.33 -0.52
C ARG A 263 -2.29 -11.58 -2.01
N GLN A 264 -1.77 -10.70 -2.85
CA GLN A 264 -1.50 -10.98 -4.25
C GLN A 264 -0.01 -10.71 -4.52
N ILE A 265 0.69 -11.67 -5.12
CA ILE A 265 2.07 -11.50 -5.58
C ILE A 265 2.15 -11.72 -7.08
N GLU A 266 3.01 -10.98 -7.73
CA GLU A 266 3.27 -11.08 -9.16
C GLU A 266 4.68 -11.59 -9.38
N LEU A 267 4.84 -12.51 -10.32
CA LEU A 267 6.13 -13.11 -10.66
C LEU A 267 6.30 -13.03 -12.18
N ASP A 268 7.26 -12.22 -12.63
CA ASP A 268 7.61 -12.20 -14.05
C ASP A 268 8.50 -13.41 -14.35
N LEU A 269 8.07 -14.24 -15.28
CA LEU A 269 8.74 -15.50 -15.59
C LEU A 269 9.33 -15.49 -17.00
N VAL A 270 10.53 -16.07 -17.12
CA VAL A 270 11.11 -16.40 -18.42
C VAL A 270 11.71 -17.82 -18.38
N TRP A 271 11.87 -18.42 -19.56
CA TRP A 271 12.70 -19.62 -19.71
C TRP A 271 14.16 -19.23 -19.94
N PHE A 272 15.01 -19.44 -18.94
CA PHE A 272 16.44 -19.08 -19.01
C PHE A 272 17.30 -20.16 -18.36
N ASP A 273 18.46 -20.45 -18.95
CA ASP A 273 19.40 -21.48 -18.48
C ASP A 273 18.74 -22.84 -18.17
N ASN A 274 17.84 -23.28 -19.05
CA ASN A 274 17.05 -24.52 -18.92
C ASN A 274 16.16 -24.64 -17.67
N THR A 275 15.81 -23.52 -17.04
CA THR A 275 14.86 -23.46 -15.94
C THR A 275 13.89 -22.30 -16.13
N ILE A 276 12.80 -22.30 -15.36
CA ILE A 276 11.92 -21.14 -15.23
C ILE A 276 12.53 -20.23 -14.17
N THR A 277 12.76 -18.97 -14.54
CA THR A 277 13.53 -18.00 -13.76
C THR A 277 12.70 -16.74 -13.55
N ILE A 278 12.79 -16.18 -12.34
CA ILE A 278 12.23 -14.87 -12.01
C ILE A 278 13.09 -13.78 -12.64
N CYS A 279 12.46 -12.79 -13.28
CA CYS A 279 13.16 -11.68 -13.90
C CYS A 279 12.51 -10.34 -13.58
N HIS A 280 13.24 -9.26 -13.87
CA HIS A 280 12.69 -7.92 -13.90
C HIS A 280 12.27 -7.58 -15.34
N ASN A 281 11.12 -8.07 -15.81
CA ASN A 281 10.86 -8.20 -17.25
C ASN A 281 9.69 -7.35 -17.76
N HIS A 282 10.01 -6.09 -18.12
CA HIS A 282 9.14 -5.19 -18.91
C HIS A 282 9.77 -4.79 -20.26
N VAL A 283 10.83 -5.47 -20.70
CA VAL A 283 11.63 -5.08 -21.89
C VAL A 283 12.09 -6.28 -22.70
N SER A 284 12.15 -6.09 -24.02
CA SER A 284 12.31 -7.14 -25.03
C SER A 284 13.46 -8.13 -24.81
N ALA A 285 13.22 -9.36 -25.30
CA ALA A 285 14.02 -10.62 -25.35
C ALA A 285 15.49 -10.58 -25.82
N LYS A 286 16.24 -9.50 -25.61
CA LYS A 286 17.66 -9.41 -25.97
C LYS A 286 18.55 -8.97 -24.81
N LEU A 287 17.98 -8.88 -23.61
CA LEU A 287 18.63 -8.37 -22.41
C LEU A 287 18.45 -9.34 -21.24
N GLU A 288 18.14 -10.62 -21.47
CA GLU A 288 17.87 -11.60 -20.40
C GLU A 288 19.01 -11.69 -19.39
N GLU A 289 20.28 -11.61 -19.82
CA GLU A 289 21.45 -11.62 -18.92
C GLU A 289 21.54 -10.39 -18.00
N ILE A 290 20.80 -9.32 -18.31
CA ILE A 290 20.74 -8.04 -17.59
C ILE A 290 19.48 -7.99 -16.72
N LEU A 291 18.37 -8.54 -17.23
CA LEU A 291 17.04 -8.50 -16.60
C LEU A 291 16.79 -9.66 -15.63
N CYS A 292 17.51 -10.77 -15.80
CA CYS A 292 17.34 -11.99 -15.02
C CYS A 292 18.61 -12.31 -14.22
N ASP A 293 18.44 -12.95 -13.06
CA ASP A 293 19.54 -13.63 -12.37
C ASP A 293 19.33 -15.15 -12.50
N SER A 294 20.33 -15.88 -13.04
CA SER A 294 20.30 -17.34 -13.11
C SER A 294 20.20 -18.02 -11.73
N ASN A 295 20.45 -17.29 -10.64
CA ASN A 295 20.30 -17.76 -9.27
C ASN A 295 18.88 -17.61 -8.69
N SER A 296 17.90 -17.15 -9.47
CA SER A 296 16.52 -16.95 -9.01
C SER A 296 15.53 -17.91 -9.70
N PRO A 297 15.70 -19.24 -9.60
CA PRO A 297 14.74 -20.18 -10.19
C PRO A 297 13.38 -20.07 -9.47
N LEU A 298 12.28 -20.11 -10.24
CA LEU A 298 10.92 -20.08 -9.72
C LEU A 298 10.72 -21.09 -8.59
N SER A 299 11.32 -22.27 -8.73
CA SER A 299 11.18 -23.36 -7.78
C SER A 299 11.67 -23.04 -6.36
N ALA A 300 12.65 -22.13 -6.20
CA ALA A 300 13.11 -21.65 -4.89
C ALA A 300 12.08 -20.68 -4.28
N THR A 301 11.59 -19.73 -5.08
CA THR A 301 10.50 -18.81 -4.72
C THR A 301 9.25 -19.54 -4.25
N LEU A 302 8.82 -20.59 -4.96
CA LEU A 302 7.67 -21.41 -4.56
C LEU A 302 7.89 -22.16 -3.24
N THR A 303 9.13 -22.54 -2.93
CA THR A 303 9.47 -23.20 -1.65
C THR A 303 9.33 -22.23 -0.48
N GLU A 304 9.74 -20.98 -0.65
CA GLU A 304 9.54 -19.92 0.35
C GLU A 304 8.05 -19.68 0.60
N ILE A 305 7.26 -19.50 -0.46
CA ILE A 305 5.80 -19.30 -0.37
C ILE A 305 5.14 -20.48 0.35
N LYS A 306 5.48 -21.72 -0.01
CA LYS A 306 4.96 -22.92 0.66
C LYS A 306 5.28 -22.92 2.15
N THR A 307 6.52 -22.62 2.50
CA THR A 307 6.97 -22.58 3.90
C THR A 307 6.21 -21.53 4.71
N TRP A 308 5.84 -20.42 4.08
CA TRP A 308 5.01 -19.39 4.70
C TRP A 308 3.56 -19.86 4.88
N ILE A 309 2.95 -20.46 3.85
CA ILE A 309 1.58 -21.00 3.90
C ILE A 309 1.43 -22.09 4.96
N GLU A 310 2.42 -22.98 5.10
CA GLU A 310 2.45 -24.01 6.15
C GLU A 310 2.36 -23.43 7.57
N LYS A 311 2.80 -22.18 7.77
CA LYS A 311 2.71 -21.45 9.04
C LYS A 311 1.47 -20.56 9.13
N ASN A 312 0.78 -20.34 8.02
CA ASN A 312 -0.37 -19.44 7.89
C ASN A 312 -1.53 -20.16 7.15
N PRO A 313 -2.06 -21.26 7.70
CA PRO A 313 -3.02 -22.13 7.00
C PRO A 313 -4.36 -21.46 6.68
N HIS A 314 -4.67 -20.32 7.31
CA HIS A 314 -5.89 -19.54 7.09
C HIS A 314 -5.69 -18.38 6.10
N ALA A 315 -4.50 -18.21 5.53
CA ALA A 315 -4.24 -17.16 4.55
C ALA A 315 -4.54 -17.63 3.13
N ALA A 316 -5.26 -16.82 2.36
CA ALA A 316 -5.39 -16.97 0.91
C ALA A 316 -4.31 -16.16 0.18
N LEU A 317 -3.81 -16.67 -0.94
CA LEU A 317 -2.78 -16.04 -1.75
C LEU A 317 -3.11 -16.21 -3.23
N ILE A 318 -3.11 -15.09 -3.97
CA ILE A 318 -3.17 -15.10 -5.43
C ILE A 318 -1.75 -14.91 -5.97
N ILE A 319 -1.25 -15.92 -6.68
CA ILE A 319 0.00 -15.82 -7.44
C ILE A 319 -0.35 -15.49 -8.88
N TYR A 320 0.07 -14.32 -9.30
CA TYR A 320 -0.05 -13.86 -10.68
C TYR A 320 1.27 -14.12 -11.40
N LEU A 321 1.21 -14.85 -12.51
CA LEU A 321 2.37 -15.11 -13.35
C LEU A 321 2.31 -14.16 -14.54
N ASP A 322 3.23 -13.20 -14.61
CA ASP A 322 3.44 -12.41 -15.83
C ASP A 322 4.42 -13.17 -16.73
N VAL A 323 4.02 -13.43 -17.98
CA VAL A 323 4.80 -14.22 -18.95
C VAL A 323 4.97 -13.41 -20.23
N ASN A 324 5.81 -12.38 -20.15
CA ASN A 324 6.12 -11.49 -21.28
C ASN A 324 7.08 -12.11 -22.33
N LEU A 325 7.78 -13.20 -22.01
CA LEU A 325 8.60 -13.98 -22.96
C LEU A 325 8.11 -15.42 -23.00
N PRO A 326 7.99 -16.04 -24.19
CA PRO A 326 7.24 -17.27 -24.31
C PRO A 326 7.86 -18.40 -23.48
N LEU A 327 7.16 -18.81 -22.42
CA LEU A 327 7.20 -20.18 -21.88
C LEU A 327 6.59 -21.20 -22.86
N ALA A 328 6.56 -20.90 -24.17
CA ALA A 328 5.94 -21.71 -25.19
C ALA A 328 6.55 -23.12 -25.18
N GLY A 329 5.69 -24.13 -25.00
CA GLY A 329 6.10 -25.52 -24.88
C GLY A 329 6.78 -25.90 -23.55
N LYS A 330 6.77 -25.01 -22.55
CA LYS A 330 7.35 -25.22 -21.21
C LYS A 330 6.31 -25.37 -20.10
N VAL A 331 5.03 -25.50 -20.44
CA VAL A 331 3.94 -25.75 -19.48
C VAL A 331 4.22 -26.95 -18.58
N THR A 332 4.75 -28.06 -19.13
CA THR A 332 5.09 -29.24 -18.32
C THR A 332 6.16 -28.94 -17.28
N ASN A 333 7.13 -28.07 -17.60
CA ASN A 333 8.14 -27.64 -16.64
C ASN A 333 7.52 -26.73 -15.57
N LEU A 334 6.65 -25.80 -15.96
CA LEU A 334 5.92 -24.94 -15.03
C LEU A 334 5.05 -25.77 -14.08
N ASP A 335 4.29 -26.72 -14.59
CA ASP A 335 3.46 -27.61 -13.79
C ASP A 335 4.30 -28.46 -12.83
N ALA A 336 5.51 -28.87 -13.23
CA ALA A 336 6.42 -29.57 -12.33
C ALA A 336 6.90 -28.68 -11.16
N ASP A 337 7.13 -27.39 -11.40
CA ASP A 337 7.46 -26.43 -10.35
C ASP A 337 6.25 -26.10 -9.47
N LEU A 338 5.08 -25.83 -10.06
CA LEU A 338 3.84 -25.53 -9.34
C LEU A 338 3.34 -26.71 -8.50
N ALA A 339 3.63 -27.95 -8.89
CA ALA A 339 3.34 -29.13 -8.08
C ALA A 339 4.00 -29.08 -6.69
N LYS A 340 5.08 -28.29 -6.51
CA LYS A 340 5.69 -28.10 -5.18
C LYS A 340 4.75 -27.42 -4.19
N LEU A 341 3.79 -26.63 -4.67
CA LEU A 341 2.77 -25.97 -3.84
C LEU A 341 1.67 -26.92 -3.36
N GLU A 342 1.61 -28.17 -3.85
CA GLU A 342 0.70 -29.16 -3.29
C GLU A 342 1.00 -29.43 -1.79
N PRO A 343 -0.03 -29.65 -0.96
CA PRO A 343 -1.46 -29.77 -1.32
C PRO A 343 -2.24 -28.44 -1.35
N TYR A 344 -1.59 -27.29 -1.21
CA TYR A 344 -2.22 -25.99 -0.93
C TYR A 344 -2.81 -25.28 -2.16
N ILE A 345 -2.54 -25.76 -3.37
CA ILE A 345 -3.00 -25.11 -4.61
C ILE A 345 -4.44 -25.50 -4.99
N PHE A 346 -5.27 -24.51 -5.27
CA PHE A 346 -6.59 -24.66 -5.89
C PHE A 346 -6.45 -24.60 -7.40
N THR A 347 -7.04 -25.58 -8.09
CA THR A 347 -6.81 -25.84 -9.52
C THR A 347 -8.11 -25.76 -10.32
N PRO A 348 -8.02 -25.62 -11.66
CA PRO A 348 -9.18 -25.72 -12.53
C PRO A 348 -9.99 -27.02 -12.38
N GLU A 349 -9.34 -28.15 -12.10
CA GLU A 349 -10.03 -29.42 -11.81
C GLU A 349 -10.89 -29.33 -10.55
N LEU A 350 -10.36 -28.73 -9.48
CA LEU A 350 -11.11 -28.51 -8.25
C LEU A 350 -12.25 -27.52 -8.47
N ALA A 351 -12.05 -26.46 -9.26
CA ALA A 351 -13.10 -25.53 -9.64
C ALA A 351 -14.24 -26.23 -10.39
N ALA A 352 -13.92 -27.11 -11.35
CA ALA A 352 -14.91 -27.92 -12.06
C ALA A 352 -15.69 -28.84 -11.12
N HIS A 353 -15.00 -29.47 -10.17
CA HIS A 353 -15.61 -30.40 -9.21
C HIS A 353 -16.55 -29.69 -8.22
N TYR A 354 -16.12 -28.59 -7.61
CA TYR A 354 -16.86 -27.94 -6.51
C TYR A 354 -17.85 -26.87 -6.98
N TYR A 355 -17.59 -26.22 -8.12
CA TYR A 355 -18.38 -25.09 -8.62
C TYR A 355 -19.03 -25.36 -9.99
N GLY A 356 -18.79 -26.53 -10.59
CA GLY A 356 -19.41 -26.92 -11.87
C GLY A 356 -18.89 -26.10 -13.06
N VAL A 357 -17.71 -25.50 -12.94
CA VAL A 357 -17.10 -24.68 -13.98
C VAL A 357 -16.41 -25.56 -15.02
N THR A 358 -16.98 -25.67 -16.23
CA THR A 358 -16.54 -26.65 -17.24
C THR A 358 -15.46 -26.14 -18.20
N ASP A 359 -15.16 -24.85 -18.18
CA ASP A 359 -14.24 -24.19 -19.12
C ASP A 359 -12.89 -23.82 -18.50
N GLN A 360 -12.55 -24.44 -17.37
CA GLN A 360 -11.32 -24.19 -16.59
C GLN A 360 -11.20 -22.75 -16.06
N SER A 361 -12.31 -22.02 -15.97
CA SER A 361 -12.30 -20.67 -15.44
C SER A 361 -12.31 -20.62 -13.91
N LEU A 362 -11.78 -19.54 -13.35
CA LEU A 362 -11.84 -19.23 -11.93
C LEU A 362 -13.26 -18.77 -11.56
N PRO A 363 -13.96 -19.43 -10.62
CA PRO A 363 -15.28 -18.99 -10.15
C PRO A 363 -15.18 -17.81 -9.16
N ALA A 364 -14.57 -16.68 -9.56
CA ALA A 364 -14.26 -15.57 -8.66
C ALA A 364 -15.51 -14.96 -7.97
N TYR A 365 -16.67 -15.00 -8.62
CA TYR A 365 -17.93 -14.54 -8.00
C TYR A 365 -18.61 -15.59 -7.11
N GLN A 366 -18.04 -16.78 -6.91
CA GLN A 366 -18.62 -17.82 -6.03
C GLN A 366 -17.64 -18.30 -4.96
N LEU A 367 -16.35 -18.37 -5.30
CA LEU A 367 -15.28 -18.73 -4.39
C LEU A 367 -14.98 -17.55 -3.48
N SER A 368 -14.83 -17.81 -2.18
CA SER A 368 -14.31 -16.87 -1.18
C SER A 368 -13.00 -17.40 -0.60
N SER A 369 -12.20 -16.52 0.00
CA SER A 369 -10.99 -16.93 0.73
C SER A 369 -11.27 -17.96 1.83
N HIS A 370 -12.40 -17.87 2.52
CA HIS A 370 -12.82 -18.84 3.54
C HIS A 370 -13.20 -20.19 2.93
N ASP A 371 -13.95 -20.20 1.82
CA ASP A 371 -14.25 -21.46 1.13
C ASP A 371 -12.94 -22.13 0.66
N LEU A 372 -11.99 -21.32 0.17
CA LEU A 372 -10.66 -21.78 -0.22
C LEU A 372 -9.91 -22.43 0.97
N THR A 373 -9.75 -21.71 2.09
CA THR A 373 -8.92 -22.15 3.23
C THR A 373 -9.59 -23.16 4.13
N GLU A 374 -10.85 -22.94 4.53
CA GLU A 374 -11.49 -23.74 5.57
C GLU A 374 -12.23 -24.97 4.99
N LYS A 375 -12.92 -24.79 3.86
CA LYS A 375 -13.75 -25.85 3.26
C LYS A 375 -12.96 -26.72 2.30
N LEU A 376 -12.11 -26.11 1.47
CA LEU A 376 -11.33 -26.82 0.46
C LEU A 376 -9.92 -27.18 0.92
N GLN A 377 -9.47 -26.60 2.05
CA GLN A 377 -8.11 -26.78 2.59
C GLN A 377 -7.03 -26.43 1.57
N LYS A 378 -7.26 -25.33 0.86
CA LYS A 378 -6.36 -24.72 -0.13
C LYS A 378 -6.03 -23.30 0.31
N ASN A 379 -4.95 -22.75 -0.22
CA ASN A 379 -4.52 -21.40 0.11
C ASN A 379 -4.13 -20.62 -1.14
N ILE A 380 -3.72 -21.29 -2.21
CA ILE A 380 -3.07 -20.64 -3.34
C ILE A 380 -3.93 -20.77 -4.58
N ILE A 381 -4.18 -19.65 -5.25
CA ILE A 381 -4.74 -19.59 -6.60
C ILE A 381 -3.64 -19.05 -7.52
N VAL A 382 -3.41 -19.71 -8.66
CA VAL A 382 -2.41 -19.27 -9.63
C VAL A 382 -3.11 -18.80 -10.90
N VAL A 383 -2.77 -17.60 -11.37
CA VAL A 383 -3.43 -16.93 -12.50
C VAL A 383 -2.43 -16.30 -13.49
N ASN A 384 -2.88 -15.94 -14.69
CA ASN A 384 -2.07 -15.29 -15.74
C ASN A 384 -2.95 -14.39 -16.64
N ASP A 385 -2.38 -13.30 -17.20
CA ASP A 385 -3.12 -12.24 -17.90
C ASP A 385 -2.88 -12.17 -19.44
N ASN A 386 -1.66 -12.38 -19.94
CA ASN A 386 -1.23 -11.83 -21.24
C ASN A 386 -0.86 -12.84 -22.31
N ASP A 387 -0.85 -14.14 -22.01
CA ASP A 387 -0.66 -15.16 -23.05
C ASP A 387 -1.46 -16.43 -22.77
N ILE A 388 -2.79 -16.30 -22.91
CA ILE A 388 -3.75 -17.41 -22.81
C ILE A 388 -3.23 -18.64 -23.57
N ASN A 389 -2.57 -18.46 -24.71
CA ASN A 389 -2.10 -19.57 -25.54
C ASN A 389 -0.95 -20.36 -24.91
N ASN A 390 -0.06 -19.70 -24.14
CA ASN A 390 1.09 -20.35 -23.52
C ASN A 390 0.69 -21.20 -22.32
N LEU A 391 -0.28 -20.76 -21.50
CA LEU A 391 -0.60 -21.40 -20.22
C LEU A 391 -1.97 -22.09 -20.17
N GLN A 392 -2.81 -22.00 -21.21
CA GLN A 392 -4.15 -22.65 -21.26
C GLN A 392 -4.17 -24.16 -20.97
N ASN A 393 -3.03 -24.86 -21.15
CA ASN A 393 -2.94 -26.30 -20.93
C ASN A 393 -2.36 -26.66 -19.55
N SER A 394 -2.01 -25.68 -18.72
CA SER A 394 -1.57 -25.94 -17.35
C SER A 394 -2.72 -26.51 -16.54
N LYS A 395 -2.44 -27.53 -15.72
CA LYS A 395 -3.44 -28.05 -14.76
C LYS A 395 -3.55 -27.23 -13.47
N TYR A 396 -2.73 -26.20 -13.29
CA TYR A 396 -2.66 -25.39 -12.07
C TYR A 396 -3.05 -23.93 -12.27
N VAL A 397 -2.90 -23.40 -13.49
CA VAL A 397 -3.07 -21.98 -13.77
C VAL A 397 -4.46 -21.70 -14.33
N PHE A 398 -5.17 -20.75 -13.72
CA PHE A 398 -6.38 -20.18 -14.30
C PHE A 398 -6.01 -19.11 -15.33
N THR A 399 -6.50 -19.26 -16.55
CA THR A 399 -6.32 -18.29 -17.65
C THR A 399 -7.62 -17.56 -18.01
N LYS A 400 -8.71 -17.85 -17.27
CA LYS A 400 -10.05 -17.29 -17.48
C LYS A 400 -10.74 -17.08 -16.14
N VAL A 401 -11.68 -16.15 -16.09
CA VAL A 401 -12.62 -16.00 -14.98
C VAL A 401 -14.04 -16.24 -15.46
N GLN A 402 -14.83 -16.97 -14.67
CA GLN A 402 -16.19 -17.33 -15.02
C GLN A 402 -17.03 -16.05 -15.26
N HIS A 403 -17.71 -15.98 -16.41
CA HIS A 403 -18.49 -14.82 -16.89
C HIS A 403 -17.69 -13.56 -17.27
N SER A 404 -16.36 -13.57 -17.15
CA SER A 404 -15.53 -12.49 -17.72
C SER A 404 -15.07 -12.85 -19.13
N LYS A 405 -14.90 -11.82 -19.98
CA LYS A 405 -14.24 -11.96 -21.28
C LYS A 405 -12.73 -11.73 -21.20
N GLN A 406 -12.28 -11.17 -20.08
CA GLN A 406 -10.89 -10.84 -19.83
C GLN A 406 -10.19 -11.96 -19.06
N THR A 407 -8.87 -11.94 -19.12
CA THR A 407 -8.03 -12.83 -18.31
C THR A 407 -8.09 -12.42 -16.84
N PRO A 408 -7.84 -13.35 -15.90
CA PRO A 408 -7.81 -13.02 -14.48
C PRO A 408 -6.87 -11.86 -14.16
N LEU A 409 -7.21 -11.07 -13.14
CA LEU A 409 -6.47 -9.87 -12.76
C LEU A 409 -6.43 -8.83 -13.88
N TYR A 410 -7.57 -8.61 -14.54
CA TYR A 410 -7.72 -7.60 -15.59
C TYR A 410 -7.18 -6.26 -15.07
N GLU A 411 -6.07 -5.82 -15.66
CA GLU A 411 -5.24 -4.78 -15.09
C GLU A 411 -5.49 -3.41 -15.71
N THR A 412 -5.21 -2.37 -14.93
CA THR A 412 -5.10 -0.99 -15.40
C THR A 412 -4.00 -0.28 -14.61
N GLY A 413 -3.26 0.62 -15.24
CA GLY A 413 -2.22 1.38 -14.55
C GLY A 413 -2.81 2.42 -13.58
N VAL A 414 -2.10 2.71 -12.49
CA VAL A 414 -2.42 3.85 -11.61
C VAL A 414 -2.44 5.15 -12.42
N HIS A 415 -1.55 5.30 -13.40
CA HIS A 415 -1.53 6.46 -14.29
C HIS A 415 -2.85 6.65 -15.04
N ASP A 416 -3.43 5.59 -15.60
CA ASP A 416 -4.69 5.66 -16.36
C ASP A 416 -5.85 6.09 -15.46
N PHE A 417 -5.87 5.59 -14.22
CA PHE A 417 -6.81 6.02 -13.19
C PHE A 417 -6.65 7.51 -12.86
N LEU A 418 -5.43 7.98 -12.59
CA LEU A 418 -5.16 9.37 -12.23
C LEU A 418 -5.40 10.35 -13.41
N ALA A 419 -5.17 9.89 -14.64
CA ALA A 419 -5.42 10.67 -15.85
C ALA A 419 -6.92 10.94 -16.08
N MET A 420 -7.79 10.12 -15.49
CA MET A 420 -9.22 10.41 -15.45
C MET A 420 -9.48 11.52 -14.43
N GLN A 421 -9.26 12.79 -14.82
CA GLN A 421 -9.39 14.01 -14.00
C GLN A 421 -10.73 14.17 -13.22
N SER A 422 -11.73 13.32 -13.50
CA SER A 422 -13.04 13.31 -12.83
C SER A 422 -13.23 12.16 -11.83
N LEU A 423 -12.25 11.27 -11.67
CA LEU A 423 -12.38 10.01 -10.95
C LEU A 423 -11.95 10.16 -9.50
N SER A 424 -12.86 10.69 -8.68
CA SER A 424 -12.83 10.47 -7.23
C SER A 424 -13.73 9.30 -6.87
N CYS A 425 -13.17 8.33 -6.14
CA CYS A 425 -13.88 7.17 -5.61
C CYS A 425 -14.72 7.51 -4.36
N ASN A 426 -14.55 8.71 -3.79
CA ASN A 426 -15.41 9.23 -2.73
C ASN A 426 -16.81 9.69 -3.21
N SER A 427 -17.09 9.61 -4.51
CA SER A 427 -18.37 10.06 -5.09
C SER A 427 -19.38 8.91 -5.24
N SER A 428 -20.68 9.25 -5.22
CA SER A 428 -21.77 8.28 -5.47
C SER A 428 -21.69 7.60 -6.84
N GLY A 429 -20.94 8.16 -7.79
CA GLY A 429 -20.72 7.58 -9.12
C GLY A 429 -19.53 6.62 -9.23
N LYS A 430 -18.84 6.29 -8.14
CA LYS A 430 -17.61 5.46 -8.17
C LYS A 430 -17.79 4.13 -8.91
N TYR A 431 -18.94 3.49 -8.73
CA TYR A 431 -19.27 2.22 -9.38
C TYR A 431 -19.29 2.35 -10.92
N ASP A 432 -19.97 3.36 -11.46
CA ASP A 432 -20.02 3.58 -12.90
C ASP A 432 -18.67 4.02 -13.49
N LYS A 433 -17.85 4.69 -12.67
CA LYS A 433 -16.48 5.04 -13.06
C LYS A 433 -15.57 3.82 -13.16
N VAL A 434 -15.65 2.88 -12.22
CA VAL A 434 -14.90 1.60 -12.32
C VAL A 434 -15.34 0.82 -13.56
N LYS A 435 -16.64 0.77 -13.88
CA LYS A 435 -17.11 0.18 -15.15
C LYS A 435 -16.49 0.86 -16.38
N SER A 436 -16.30 2.17 -16.31
CA SER A 436 -15.70 2.95 -17.40
C SER A 436 -14.19 2.74 -17.50
N LEU A 437 -13.52 2.40 -16.40
CA LEU A 437 -12.10 2.05 -16.35
C LEU A 437 -11.88 0.64 -16.92
N TYR A 438 -12.73 -0.31 -16.53
CA TYR A 438 -12.66 -1.72 -16.93
C TYR A 438 -13.79 -2.10 -17.89
N GLN A 439 -13.85 -1.42 -19.05
CA GLN A 439 -15.01 -1.48 -19.96
C GLN A 439 -15.34 -2.89 -20.45
N ASP A 440 -14.31 -3.73 -20.63
CA ASP A 440 -14.49 -5.09 -21.12
C ASP A 440 -14.90 -6.09 -20.04
N ASP A 441 -14.94 -5.67 -18.77
CA ASP A 441 -15.50 -6.40 -17.64
C ASP A 441 -16.40 -5.48 -16.78
N ALA A 442 -17.26 -4.69 -17.44
CA ALA A 442 -18.13 -3.72 -16.75
C ALA A 442 -19.11 -4.33 -15.72
N ASP A 443 -19.34 -5.64 -15.79
CA ASP A 443 -20.15 -6.34 -14.78
C ASP A 443 -19.33 -6.78 -13.56
N HIS A 444 -17.99 -6.64 -13.58
CA HIS A 444 -17.07 -6.94 -12.48
C HIS A 444 -17.17 -8.39 -11.97
N TYR A 445 -17.12 -9.34 -12.90
CA TYR A 445 -16.99 -10.76 -12.57
C TYR A 445 -15.53 -11.17 -12.35
N ASN A 446 -14.60 -10.40 -12.91
CA ASN A 446 -13.17 -10.60 -12.74
C ASN A 446 -12.69 -10.11 -11.38
N ILE A 447 -11.44 -10.42 -11.06
CA ILE A 447 -10.68 -9.78 -9.99
C ILE A 447 -9.98 -8.59 -10.66
N LEU A 448 -10.44 -7.36 -10.40
CA LEU A 448 -9.87 -6.17 -11.02
C LEU A 448 -8.56 -5.79 -10.33
N ARG A 449 -7.51 -5.58 -11.11
CA ARG A 449 -6.18 -5.23 -10.61
C ARG A 449 -5.80 -3.83 -11.05
N MET A 450 -5.19 -3.08 -10.15
CA MET A 450 -4.54 -1.83 -10.46
C MET A 450 -3.04 -1.96 -10.23
N ASN A 451 -2.27 -1.68 -11.27
CA ASN A 451 -0.83 -1.88 -11.27
C ASN A 451 -0.10 -0.54 -11.07
N GLY A 452 0.73 -0.46 -10.03
CA GLY A 452 1.68 0.64 -9.87
C GLY A 452 3.04 0.19 -10.38
N ASN A 453 3.67 0.95 -11.27
CA ASN A 453 5.03 0.67 -11.75
C ASN A 453 5.94 1.89 -11.51
N ARG A 454 7.06 1.66 -10.82
CA ARG A 454 8.00 2.70 -10.36
C ARG A 454 9.44 2.48 -10.86
N THR A 455 9.66 1.55 -11.78
CA THR A 455 11.03 1.20 -12.19
C THR A 455 11.68 2.30 -13.03
N ALA A 456 12.99 2.49 -12.87
CA ALA A 456 13.77 3.38 -13.73
C ALA A 456 13.78 2.91 -15.19
N LEU A 457 13.55 1.62 -15.41
CA LEU A 457 13.38 1.03 -16.73
C LEU A 457 12.12 1.52 -17.43
N ASP A 458 10.98 1.50 -16.75
CA ASP A 458 9.72 2.08 -17.25
C ASP A 458 9.90 3.56 -17.60
N TYR A 459 10.58 4.29 -16.71
CA TYR A 459 10.99 5.67 -16.95
C TYR A 459 11.83 5.76 -18.24
N ALA A 460 12.92 5.00 -18.38
CA ALA A 460 13.81 5.08 -19.53
C ALA A 460 13.16 4.67 -20.87
N VAL A 461 12.26 3.69 -20.86
CA VAL A 461 11.59 3.16 -22.06
C VAL A 461 10.46 4.11 -22.51
N ALA A 462 9.76 4.75 -21.59
CA ALA A 462 8.68 5.67 -21.91
C ALA A 462 9.15 7.08 -22.35
N ILE A 463 10.36 7.52 -21.95
CA ILE A 463 10.86 8.90 -22.16
C ILE A 463 11.51 9.11 -23.53
N GLY A 464 10.95 8.50 -24.56
CA GLY A 464 11.25 8.93 -25.92
C GLY A 464 11.04 10.44 -26.15
N ASN A 465 10.31 11.18 -25.27
CA ASN A 465 10.15 12.66 -25.32
C ASN A 465 9.30 13.33 -24.18
N LYS A 466 9.18 12.79 -22.95
CA LYS A 466 8.23 13.32 -21.92
C LYS A 466 8.91 13.87 -20.64
N ASN A 467 8.22 14.78 -19.93
CA ASN A 467 8.69 15.39 -18.68
C ASN A 467 8.67 14.35 -17.53
N PRO A 468 9.71 14.24 -16.68
CA PRO A 468 9.72 13.37 -15.50
C PRO A 468 8.46 13.44 -14.63
N ASP A 469 7.84 14.61 -14.52
CA ASP A 469 6.61 14.84 -13.74
C ASP A 469 5.36 14.17 -14.35
N GLU A 470 5.42 13.69 -15.60
CA GLU A 470 4.31 12.99 -16.27
C GLU A 470 4.23 11.49 -15.88
N PHE A 471 5.23 10.96 -15.16
CA PHE A 471 5.27 9.54 -14.76
C PHE A 471 4.80 9.34 -13.32
N VAL A 472 3.51 9.62 -13.07
CA VAL A 472 2.84 9.41 -11.78
C VAL A 472 2.14 8.04 -11.75
N ASN A 473 2.85 6.96 -12.09
CA ASN A 473 2.26 5.61 -12.10
C ASN A 473 2.44 4.86 -10.77
N TYR A 474 2.18 5.51 -9.63
CA TYR A 474 2.40 4.86 -8.34
C TYR A 474 1.43 5.28 -7.24
N TYR A 475 1.27 4.34 -6.30
CA TYR A 475 0.58 4.57 -5.05
C TYR A 475 1.39 5.50 -4.17
N THR A 476 0.77 6.59 -3.76
CA THR A 476 1.23 7.49 -2.71
C THR A 476 0.38 7.28 -1.48
N THR A 477 0.84 7.78 -0.33
CA THR A 477 -0.01 7.81 0.86
C THR A 477 -1.26 8.68 0.66
N LEU A 478 -1.27 9.58 -0.32
CA LEU A 478 -2.34 10.53 -0.60
C LEU A 478 -3.42 9.98 -1.54
N ASN A 479 -3.01 9.28 -2.60
CA ASN A 479 -3.97 8.77 -3.58
C ASN A 479 -4.56 7.42 -3.15
N LEU A 480 -3.80 6.60 -2.42
CA LEU A 480 -4.21 5.25 -2.04
C LEU A 480 -5.53 5.23 -1.25
N PRO A 481 -5.78 6.10 -0.25
CA PRO A 481 -7.06 6.10 0.47
C PRO A 481 -8.28 6.39 -0.42
N ASP A 482 -8.17 7.29 -1.41
CA ASP A 482 -9.26 7.49 -2.38
C ASP A 482 -9.39 6.26 -3.28
N MET A 483 -8.29 5.72 -3.80
CA MET A 483 -8.31 4.55 -4.69
C MET A 483 -8.93 3.31 -4.02
N LEU A 484 -8.65 3.08 -2.72
CA LEU A 484 -9.27 2.01 -1.94
C LEU A 484 -10.79 2.10 -1.88
N ASN A 485 -11.34 3.31 -1.96
CA ASN A 485 -12.79 3.53 -1.96
C ASN A 485 -13.45 3.13 -3.27
N CYS A 486 -12.70 2.80 -4.32
CA CYS A 486 -13.23 2.19 -5.53
C CYS A 486 -13.40 0.67 -5.36
N PRO A 487 -14.43 0.07 -6.00
CA PRO A 487 -14.58 -1.38 -6.07
C PRO A 487 -13.50 -1.97 -6.98
N ILE A 488 -12.28 -2.08 -6.48
CA ILE A 488 -11.12 -2.69 -7.15
C ILE A 488 -10.53 -3.68 -6.17
N ASN A 489 -10.21 -4.87 -6.67
CA ASN A 489 -9.81 -5.99 -5.81
C ASN A 489 -8.34 -5.91 -5.44
N VAL A 490 -7.44 -5.59 -6.36
CA VAL A 490 -6.00 -5.69 -6.10
C VAL A 490 -5.31 -4.37 -6.33
N PHE A 491 -4.62 -3.87 -5.31
CA PHE A 491 -3.75 -2.69 -5.41
C PHE A 491 -2.29 -3.16 -5.41
N SER A 492 -1.76 -3.43 -6.61
CA SER A 492 -0.44 -4.04 -6.81
C SER A 492 0.68 -3.01 -6.69
N ALA A 493 1.24 -2.88 -5.49
CA ALA A 493 2.25 -1.87 -5.19
C ALA A 493 3.66 -2.32 -5.59
N ASN A 494 4.41 -1.41 -6.19
CA ASN A 494 5.84 -1.57 -6.48
C ASN A 494 6.68 -0.91 -5.37
N MET A 495 7.91 -1.35 -5.18
CA MET A 495 8.93 -0.86 -4.27
C MET A 495 8.53 -0.95 -2.79
N LEU A 496 7.82 -2.00 -2.40
CA LEU A 496 7.46 -2.20 -0.99
C LEU A 496 8.74 -2.29 -0.14
N GLY A 497 8.74 -1.59 0.99
CA GLY A 497 9.84 -1.53 1.96
C GLY A 497 10.81 -0.36 1.79
N TYR A 498 10.60 0.53 0.81
CA TYR A 498 11.52 1.66 0.60
C TYR A 498 11.23 2.87 1.50
N THR A 499 12.12 3.10 2.47
CA THR A 499 12.88 4.36 2.52
C THR A 499 14.33 4.04 2.86
N CYS A 500 15.20 3.80 1.87
CA CYS A 500 16.59 3.42 2.11
C CYS A 500 17.57 4.19 1.23
N ASP A 501 18.84 4.23 1.65
CA ASP A 501 19.95 4.64 0.80
C ASP A 501 20.45 3.50 -0.09
N SER A 502 21.19 3.85 -1.14
CA SER A 502 21.70 2.91 -2.14
C SER A 502 22.64 1.81 -1.59
N THR A 503 23.03 1.86 -0.30
CA THR A 503 24.01 0.96 0.33
C THR A 503 23.56 0.33 1.64
N GLN A 504 22.45 0.77 2.24
CA GLN A 504 21.92 0.27 3.51
C GLN A 504 20.38 0.17 3.42
N CYS A 505 19.90 -0.95 2.88
CA CYS A 505 18.46 -1.27 2.77
C CYS A 505 17.77 -1.61 4.11
N ASN A 506 18.31 -1.15 5.24
CA ASN A 506 17.92 -1.58 6.58
C ASN A 506 17.40 -0.42 7.47
N SER A 507 17.30 0.81 6.96
CA SER A 507 17.17 2.00 7.82
C SER A 507 15.74 2.47 8.07
N HIS A 508 14.72 1.87 7.46
CA HIS A 508 13.34 2.21 7.78
C HIS A 508 12.45 0.98 7.94
N PRO A 509 11.73 0.86 9.06
CA PRO A 509 11.10 -0.40 9.44
C PRO A 509 9.81 -0.70 8.66
N THR A 510 9.19 0.30 8.02
CA THR A 510 7.85 0.15 7.41
C THR A 510 7.63 1.05 6.19
N ASP A 511 6.97 0.54 5.15
CA ASP A 511 6.51 1.37 4.03
C ASP A 511 5.30 2.24 4.45
N PRO A 512 5.36 3.59 4.34
CA PRO A 512 4.30 4.48 4.80
C PRO A 512 2.96 4.25 4.07
N ARG A 513 2.96 3.65 2.87
CA ARG A 513 1.74 3.32 2.12
C ARG A 513 0.91 2.25 2.82
N LEU A 514 1.51 1.43 3.69
CA LEU A 514 0.77 0.46 4.49
C LEU A 514 -0.17 1.11 5.50
N TYR A 515 0.17 2.30 5.99
CA TYR A 515 -0.73 3.08 6.84
C TYR A 515 -1.91 3.62 6.05
N ALA A 516 -1.65 4.15 4.86
CA ALA A 516 -2.69 4.59 3.94
C ALA A 516 -3.55 3.42 3.41
N PHE A 517 -3.02 2.18 3.45
CA PHE A 517 -3.76 0.96 3.14
C PHE A 517 -4.70 0.50 4.26
N LEU A 518 -4.42 0.88 5.50
CA LEU A 518 -5.25 0.56 6.65
C LEU A 518 -6.51 1.44 6.61
N TRP A 519 -7.65 0.87 6.25
CA TRP A 519 -8.96 1.54 6.22
C TRP A 519 -9.90 1.08 7.35
N SER A 520 -9.60 -0.08 7.96
CA SER A 520 -10.52 -0.77 8.87
C SER A 520 -10.36 -0.30 10.33
N TRP A 521 -9.53 -0.98 11.12
CA TRP A 521 -9.24 -0.63 12.52
C TRP A 521 -8.37 0.61 12.61
N GLU A 522 -8.61 1.45 13.63
CA GLU A 522 -7.73 2.58 13.90
C GLU A 522 -6.38 2.04 14.34
N LEU A 523 -5.31 2.77 14.01
CA LEU A 523 -3.97 2.37 14.41
C LEU A 523 -3.86 2.22 15.95
N GLY A 524 -3.49 1.03 16.41
CA GLY A 524 -3.51 0.69 17.84
C GLY A 524 -4.77 -0.02 18.32
N TYR A 525 -5.76 -0.24 17.45
CA TYR A 525 -6.95 -1.05 17.73
C TYR A 525 -6.95 -2.34 16.90
N PRO A 526 -7.53 -3.44 17.44
CA PRO A 526 -8.26 -3.53 18.70
C PRO A 526 -7.38 -3.56 19.96
N ARG A 527 -7.97 -3.17 21.09
CA ARG A 527 -7.33 -3.23 22.43
C ARG A 527 -7.66 -4.53 23.15
N ASN A 528 -6.65 -5.20 23.69
CA ASN A 528 -6.71 -6.57 24.24
C ASN A 528 -7.25 -6.67 25.67
N GLN A 529 -6.88 -5.78 26.60
CA GLN A 529 -7.17 -5.94 28.05
C GLN A 529 -8.25 -5.01 28.60
N SER A 530 -8.63 -3.98 27.84
CA SER A 530 -9.56 -2.92 28.29
C SER A 530 -10.69 -2.63 27.30
N GLY A 531 -10.78 -3.40 26.21
CA GLY A 531 -11.76 -3.16 25.16
C GLY A 531 -13.13 -3.80 25.40
N GLY A 532 -14.17 -3.17 24.87
CA GLY A 532 -15.48 -3.77 24.69
C GLY A 532 -15.45 -4.98 23.77
N GLN A 533 -16.44 -5.87 23.91
CA GLN A 533 -16.59 -7.09 23.12
C GLN A 533 -17.23 -6.86 21.74
N ILE A 534 -17.60 -5.62 21.44
CA ILE A 534 -18.23 -5.19 20.20
C ILE A 534 -17.54 -3.93 19.70
N ALA A 535 -17.24 -3.87 18.41
CA ALA A 535 -16.64 -2.70 17.81
C ALA A 535 -17.69 -1.64 17.42
N TYR A 536 -17.21 -0.42 17.22
CA TYR A 536 -17.96 0.67 16.62
C TYR A 536 -17.06 1.43 15.65
N ILE A 537 -17.68 2.11 14.68
CA ILE A 537 -17.00 3.10 13.84
C ILE A 537 -16.97 4.43 14.59
N ASP A 538 -15.78 4.99 14.78
CA ASP A 538 -15.61 6.37 15.21
C ASP A 538 -15.85 7.29 14.01
N PRO A 539 -16.87 8.17 14.04
CA PRO A 539 -17.18 9.02 12.90
C PRO A 539 -16.10 10.07 12.59
N GLN A 540 -15.18 10.36 13.52
CA GLN A 540 -14.09 11.31 13.31
C GLN A 540 -12.94 10.67 12.52
N THR A 541 -12.47 9.50 12.99
CA THR A 541 -11.35 8.80 12.36
C THR A 541 -11.79 7.86 11.24
N LYS A 542 -13.10 7.54 11.17
CA LYS A 542 -13.72 6.64 10.19
C LYS A 542 -13.22 5.20 10.28
N HIS A 543 -12.72 4.83 11.45
CA HIS A 543 -12.12 3.54 11.73
C HIS A 543 -12.86 2.79 12.83
N PHE A 544 -12.65 1.47 12.89
CA PHE A 544 -13.15 0.65 13.99
C PHE A 544 -12.35 0.90 15.28
N LYS A 545 -13.10 0.96 16.39
CA LYS A 545 -12.60 0.96 17.76
C LYS A 545 -13.38 -0.02 18.61
N ASN A 546 -12.78 -0.45 19.70
CA ASN A 546 -13.41 -1.30 20.69
C ASN A 546 -13.28 -0.74 22.11
N ASP A 547 -13.32 0.58 22.33
CA ASP A 547 -13.38 1.07 23.71
C ASP A 547 -14.69 0.62 24.42
N PRO A 548 -14.70 0.49 25.76
CA PRO A 548 -15.90 0.14 26.50
C PRO A 548 -17.08 1.07 26.19
N LEU A 549 -18.23 0.49 25.86
CA LEU A 549 -19.44 1.27 25.65
C LEU A 549 -19.87 1.96 26.95
N ILE A 550 -20.37 3.19 26.84
CA ILE A 550 -20.84 4.00 27.95
C ILE A 550 -22.28 3.61 28.27
N PRO A 551 -22.57 3.10 29.49
CA PRO A 551 -23.93 2.78 29.89
C PRO A 551 -24.85 4.01 29.83
N ASN A 552 -26.12 3.78 29.52
CA ASN A 552 -27.15 4.82 29.37
C ASN A 552 -26.84 5.88 28.31
N SER A 553 -26.14 5.51 27.23
CA SER A 553 -25.84 6.40 26.11
C SER A 553 -26.58 5.98 24.84
N ILE A 554 -26.79 6.96 23.94
CA ILE A 554 -27.34 6.72 22.61
C ILE A 554 -26.17 6.34 21.69
N TYR A 555 -26.37 5.25 20.95
CA TYR A 555 -25.50 4.83 19.88
C TYR A 555 -26.27 4.77 18.57
N ALA A 556 -25.59 5.06 17.46
CA ALA A 556 -26.07 4.66 16.15
C ALA A 556 -25.71 3.18 15.92
N VAL A 557 -26.51 2.49 15.12
CA VAL A 557 -26.30 1.09 14.73
C VAL A 557 -26.29 1.05 13.22
N LEU A 558 -25.25 0.47 12.63
CA LEU A 558 -25.16 0.27 11.20
C LEU A 558 -25.92 -1.00 10.80
N CYS A 559 -26.92 -0.84 9.94
CA CYS A 559 -27.73 -1.91 9.42
C CYS A 559 -27.56 -2.04 7.90
N TYR A 560 -27.70 -3.26 7.39
CA TYR A 560 -27.64 -3.58 5.98
C TYR A 560 -28.95 -4.23 5.51
N GLN A 561 -29.54 -3.70 4.45
CA GLN A 561 -30.67 -4.33 3.76
C GLN A 561 -30.16 -5.27 2.67
N LYS A 562 -30.34 -6.58 2.87
CA LYS A 562 -29.92 -7.60 1.92
C LYS A 562 -30.60 -7.45 0.55
N SER A 563 -29.82 -7.57 -0.51
CA SER A 563 -30.29 -7.71 -1.90
C SER A 563 -29.83 -9.05 -2.47
N SER A 564 -30.71 -9.96 -2.88
CA SER A 564 -30.28 -11.22 -3.51
C SER A 564 -29.83 -11.06 -4.98
N ALA A 565 -29.89 -9.85 -5.53
CA ALA A 565 -29.67 -9.61 -6.96
C ALA A 565 -28.22 -9.20 -7.32
N GLN A 566 -27.43 -8.69 -6.36
CA GLN A 566 -26.16 -8.02 -6.66
C GLN A 566 -24.98 -9.01 -6.66
N LYS A 567 -24.71 -9.72 -7.75
CA LYS A 567 -23.62 -10.74 -7.75
C LYS A 567 -22.20 -10.20 -7.85
N THR A 568 -22.05 -8.89 -8.04
CA THR A 568 -20.78 -8.21 -8.30
C THR A 568 -20.80 -6.80 -7.67
N PRO A 569 -19.65 -6.19 -7.34
CA PRO A 569 -19.61 -4.88 -6.69
C PRO A 569 -19.80 -3.73 -7.70
N THR A 570 -20.91 -3.76 -8.44
CA THR A 570 -21.27 -2.81 -9.50
C THR A 570 -22.24 -1.72 -9.04
N ALA A 571 -22.63 -1.74 -7.77
CA ALA A 571 -23.58 -0.82 -7.14
C ALA A 571 -23.33 -0.72 -5.61
N PRO A 572 -23.74 0.39 -4.97
CA PRO A 572 -23.64 0.52 -3.51
C PRO A 572 -24.57 -0.44 -2.80
N LEU A 573 -24.11 -0.96 -1.66
CA LEU A 573 -24.96 -1.72 -0.75
C LEU A 573 -26.00 -0.81 -0.06
N GLN A 574 -27.13 -1.40 0.32
CA GLN A 574 -28.24 -0.68 0.98
C GLN A 574 -28.01 -0.55 2.49
N TRP A 575 -27.06 0.31 2.88
CA TRP A 575 -26.81 0.66 4.28
C TRP A 575 -27.87 1.63 4.83
N TYR A 576 -28.19 1.51 6.11
CA TYR A 576 -28.99 2.48 6.86
C TYR A 576 -28.58 2.49 8.34
N VAL A 577 -28.87 3.57 9.06
CA VAL A 577 -28.54 3.69 10.50
C VAL A 577 -29.78 3.77 11.38
N ARG A 578 -29.67 3.26 12.60
CA ARG A 578 -30.72 3.36 13.62
C ARG A 578 -30.13 3.77 14.96
N ASN A 579 -30.78 4.70 15.65
CA ASN A 579 -30.37 5.08 16.98
C ASN A 579 -30.98 4.12 18.01
N VAL A 580 -30.17 3.64 18.94
CA VAL A 580 -30.57 2.78 20.05
C VAL A 580 -30.04 3.34 21.36
N GLN A 581 -30.79 3.11 22.43
CA GLN A 581 -30.33 3.40 23.78
C GLN A 581 -29.63 2.15 24.32
N ILE A 582 -28.34 2.26 24.66
CA ILE A 582 -27.59 1.18 25.32
C ILE A 582 -27.64 1.42 26.82
N THR A 583 -28.48 0.67 27.54
CA THR A 583 -28.57 0.75 29.01
C THR A 583 -27.47 -0.07 29.68
N ASP A 584 -27.17 -1.25 29.14
CA ASP A 584 -26.11 -2.16 29.59
C ASP A 584 -25.26 -2.58 28.38
N PRO A 585 -23.94 -2.29 28.37
CA PRO A 585 -23.01 -2.73 27.33
C PRO A 585 -23.10 -4.23 27.00
N SER A 586 -23.39 -5.09 27.98
CA SER A 586 -23.50 -6.55 27.76
C SER A 586 -24.66 -6.93 26.82
N THR A 587 -25.65 -6.04 26.67
CA THR A 587 -26.83 -6.24 25.83
C THR A 587 -26.73 -5.53 24.48
N ALA A 588 -25.63 -4.83 24.20
CA ALA A 588 -25.50 -3.95 23.05
C ALA A 588 -25.68 -4.68 21.73
N PHE A 589 -25.08 -5.87 21.58
CA PHE A 589 -25.25 -6.70 20.40
C PHE A 589 -26.73 -7.04 20.13
N ASN A 590 -27.43 -7.60 21.12
CA ASN A 590 -28.83 -8.03 20.94
C ASN A 590 -29.76 -6.82 20.68
N THR A 591 -29.47 -5.68 21.30
CA THR A 591 -30.19 -4.42 21.07
C THR A 591 -30.00 -3.92 19.63
N ALA A 592 -28.76 -3.90 19.15
CA ALA A 592 -28.41 -3.52 17.78
C ALA A 592 -29.04 -4.48 16.75
N GLN A 593 -28.92 -5.78 16.96
CA GLN A 593 -29.53 -6.82 16.12
C GLN A 593 -31.04 -6.63 15.99
N THR A 594 -31.73 -6.46 17.12
CA THR A 594 -33.19 -6.25 17.15
C THR A 594 -33.57 -4.98 16.39
N ALA A 595 -32.80 -3.89 16.55
CA ALA A 595 -33.07 -2.62 15.88
C ALA A 595 -33.01 -2.77 14.35
N CYS A 596 -32.03 -3.50 13.80
CA CYS A 596 -31.95 -3.76 12.36
C CYS A 596 -33.07 -4.69 11.88
N GLN A 597 -33.34 -5.78 12.61
CA GLN A 597 -34.36 -6.77 12.24
C GLN A 597 -35.78 -6.18 12.18
N THR A 598 -36.10 -5.19 13.02
CA THR A 598 -37.43 -4.54 13.01
C THR A 598 -37.80 -3.88 11.68
N THR A 599 -36.82 -3.59 10.82
CA THR A 599 -37.03 -3.05 9.46
C THR A 599 -36.61 -4.00 8.36
N GLY A 600 -36.39 -5.28 8.68
CA GLY A 600 -36.04 -6.30 7.70
C GLY A 600 -34.58 -6.29 7.23
N GLY A 601 -33.70 -5.56 7.93
CA GLY A 601 -32.26 -5.58 7.67
C GLY A 601 -31.46 -6.34 8.73
N LEU A 602 -30.15 -6.37 8.53
CA LEU A 602 -29.18 -7.13 9.30
C LEU A 602 -28.25 -6.18 10.03
N PHE A 603 -27.86 -6.52 11.26
CA PHE A 603 -26.79 -5.81 11.94
C PHE A 603 -25.44 -6.29 11.38
N ALA A 604 -24.68 -5.37 10.77
CA ALA A 604 -23.56 -5.73 9.92
C ALA A 604 -22.38 -4.75 10.08
N ALA A 605 -21.20 -5.18 9.64
CA ALA A 605 -20.00 -4.36 9.49
C ALA A 605 -19.60 -4.28 8.00
N PRO A 606 -19.07 -3.15 7.50
CA PRO A 606 -18.46 -3.10 6.18
C PRO A 606 -17.17 -3.93 6.20
N THR A 607 -16.96 -4.73 5.15
CA THR A 607 -15.82 -5.66 5.06
C THR A 607 -14.76 -5.23 4.06
N THR A 608 -15.02 -4.18 3.27
CA THR A 608 -14.07 -3.56 2.32
C THR A 608 -14.03 -2.04 2.50
N ALA A 609 -12.98 -1.38 2.01
CA ALA A 609 -12.83 0.08 2.09
C ALA A 609 -13.95 0.80 1.34
N TYR A 610 -14.32 0.32 0.15
CA TYR A 610 -15.39 0.94 -0.64
C TYR A 610 -16.77 0.76 0.03
N TRP A 611 -17.01 -0.31 0.79
CA TRP A 611 -18.21 -0.44 1.62
C TRP A 611 -18.15 0.40 2.89
N MET A 612 -16.98 0.56 3.50
CA MET A 612 -16.80 1.52 4.60
C MET A 612 -17.13 2.93 4.13
N ASN A 613 -16.66 3.33 2.95
CA ASN A 613 -17.01 4.61 2.34
C ASN A 613 -18.52 4.78 2.11
N ASP A 614 -19.21 3.75 1.62
CA ASP A 614 -20.67 3.78 1.45
C ASP A 614 -21.40 3.90 2.79
N ALA A 615 -20.96 3.15 3.81
CA ALA A 615 -21.51 3.23 5.16
C ALA A 615 -21.30 4.63 5.77
N MET A 616 -20.12 5.21 5.61
CA MET A 616 -19.80 6.56 6.09
C MET A 616 -20.66 7.63 5.42
N ASN A 617 -20.96 7.50 4.12
CA ASN A 617 -21.87 8.39 3.41
C ASN A 617 -23.28 8.37 4.04
N VAL A 618 -23.76 7.17 4.41
CA VAL A 618 -25.06 7.01 5.09
C VAL A 618 -25.03 7.55 6.52
N ILE A 619 -23.97 7.30 7.29
CA ILE A 619 -23.79 7.80 8.66
C ILE A 619 -23.82 9.34 8.66
N ASN A 620 -23.10 9.97 7.73
CA ASN A 620 -23.05 11.42 7.57
C ASN A 620 -24.41 12.01 7.15
N ALA A 621 -25.08 11.37 6.18
CA ALA A 621 -26.38 11.85 5.68
C ALA A 621 -27.50 11.80 6.73
N ASN A 622 -27.43 10.87 7.68
CA ASN A 622 -28.44 10.74 8.75
C ASN A 622 -28.19 11.67 9.96
N GLY A 623 -27.14 12.50 9.92
CA GLY A 623 -26.76 13.33 11.07
C GLY A 623 -26.30 12.51 12.28
N SER A 624 -25.94 11.24 12.08
CA SER A 624 -25.40 10.33 13.10
C SER A 624 -23.89 10.52 13.33
N ALA A 625 -23.26 11.44 12.59
CA ALA A 625 -21.86 11.82 12.74
C ALA A 625 -21.39 12.23 14.16
N PRO A 626 -22.24 12.69 15.12
CA PRO A 626 -21.75 12.93 16.49
C PRO A 626 -21.76 11.66 17.37
N TYR A 627 -22.30 10.53 16.91
CA TYR A 627 -22.40 9.29 17.69
C TYR A 627 -21.46 8.22 17.15
N ASN A 628 -20.86 7.45 18.07
CA ASN A 628 -20.21 6.20 17.72
C ASN A 628 -21.23 5.23 17.11
N VAL A 629 -20.86 4.57 16.02
CA VAL A 629 -21.77 3.70 15.26
C VAL A 629 -21.42 2.24 15.52
N LEU A 630 -22.24 1.54 16.29
CA LEU A 630 -22.07 0.11 16.53
C LEU A 630 -22.10 -0.66 15.21
N VAL A 631 -21.18 -1.62 15.08
CA VAL A 631 -21.08 -2.54 13.94
C VAL A 631 -21.01 -3.98 14.44
N ASN A 632 -21.43 -4.92 13.61
CA ASN A 632 -21.34 -6.33 13.94
C ASN A 632 -19.91 -6.82 13.72
N TYR A 633 -19.02 -6.48 14.66
CA TYR A 633 -17.67 -7.00 14.73
C TYR A 633 -17.42 -7.30 16.20
N GLN A 634 -17.25 -8.58 16.55
CA GLN A 634 -17.28 -9.04 17.94
C GLN A 634 -16.02 -9.81 18.29
N TYR A 635 -15.61 -9.70 19.55
CA TYR A 635 -14.52 -10.50 20.10
C TYR A 635 -15.06 -11.81 20.67
N ILE A 636 -14.85 -12.92 19.96
CA ILE A 636 -15.38 -14.25 20.29
C ILE A 636 -14.27 -15.28 20.11
N ASN A 637 -14.16 -16.24 21.03
CA ASN A 637 -13.12 -17.29 21.00
C ASN A 637 -11.69 -16.74 20.87
N ASN A 638 -11.42 -15.59 21.48
CA ASN A 638 -10.16 -14.84 21.41
C ASN A 638 -9.83 -14.23 20.03
N GLU A 639 -10.80 -14.15 19.13
CA GLU A 639 -10.63 -13.57 17.79
C GLU A 639 -11.69 -12.51 17.52
N TRP A 640 -11.29 -11.46 16.81
CA TRP A 640 -12.26 -10.51 16.27
C TRP A 640 -12.90 -11.12 15.03
N THR A 641 -14.21 -11.33 15.09
CA THR A 641 -14.98 -11.95 14.00
C THR A 641 -16.03 -10.95 13.50
N PRO A 642 -15.99 -10.52 12.23
CA PRO A 642 -17.04 -9.70 11.65
C PRO A 642 -18.30 -10.55 11.44
N ASN A 643 -19.47 -9.93 11.58
CA ASN A 643 -20.74 -10.47 11.09
C ASN A 643 -21.22 -11.81 11.72
N VAL A 644 -20.72 -12.19 12.90
CA VAL A 644 -20.92 -13.47 13.64
C VAL A 644 -22.30 -14.14 13.52
N LYS A 645 -23.40 -13.51 13.98
CA LYS A 645 -24.72 -14.20 14.00
C LYS A 645 -25.32 -14.44 12.61
N MET A 646 -24.81 -13.78 11.57
CA MET A 646 -25.19 -14.11 10.20
C MET A 646 -24.63 -15.48 9.76
N GLU A 647 -23.52 -15.93 10.39
CA GLU A 647 -22.93 -17.25 10.16
C GLU A 647 -23.73 -18.38 10.86
N GLU A 648 -24.22 -18.15 12.08
CA GLU A 648 -24.89 -19.19 12.89
C GLU A 648 -26.35 -19.46 12.50
N GLU A 649 -27.16 -18.44 12.18
CA GLU A 649 -28.63 -18.57 12.05
C GLU A 649 -29.11 -19.40 10.84
N THR A 650 -28.24 -19.72 9.89
CA THR A 650 -28.64 -20.22 8.56
C THR A 650 -28.22 -21.67 8.29
N GLY A 651 -27.30 -22.26 9.07
CA GLY A 651 -26.69 -23.55 8.74
C GLY A 651 -26.05 -23.61 7.34
N LYS A 652 -25.89 -22.45 6.71
CA LYS A 652 -25.38 -22.16 5.36
C LYS A 652 -24.90 -20.72 5.37
N ASN A 653 -23.60 -20.50 5.29
CA ASN A 653 -22.93 -19.19 5.29
C ASN A 653 -23.71 -18.13 4.47
N ILE A 654 -24.34 -17.14 5.12
CA ILE A 654 -24.92 -15.97 4.46
C ILE A 654 -24.24 -14.74 5.05
N LEU A 655 -23.14 -14.31 4.45
CA LEU A 655 -22.47 -13.05 4.78
C LEU A 655 -22.90 -11.93 3.83
N VAL A 656 -22.55 -10.68 4.13
CA VAL A 656 -23.11 -9.48 3.48
C VAL A 656 -23.07 -9.59 1.94
N GLY A 657 -22.01 -10.13 1.36
CA GLY A 657 -21.89 -10.46 -0.06
C GLY A 657 -22.14 -11.93 -0.46
N GLN A 658 -21.94 -12.94 0.40
CA GLN A 658 -22.46 -14.30 0.12
C GLN A 658 -23.99 -14.37 0.05
N SER A 659 -24.67 -13.35 0.59
CA SER A 659 -26.11 -13.12 0.47
C SER A 659 -26.57 -12.85 -0.96
N LEU A 660 -25.65 -12.60 -1.88
CA LEU A 660 -25.89 -12.18 -3.25
C LEU A 660 -25.93 -13.32 -4.28
N ILE A 661 -25.50 -14.54 -3.90
CA ILE A 661 -25.29 -15.67 -4.85
C ILE A 661 -26.28 -16.83 -4.64
N GLN A 662 -27.12 -16.79 -3.60
CA GLN A 662 -28.18 -17.79 -3.37
C GLN A 662 -29.58 -17.26 -3.69
#